data_AF-A0A7J6P488-F1
#
_entry.id   AF-A0A7J6P488-F1
#
_cell.length_a   1.000
_cell.length_b   1.000
_cell.length_c   1.000
_cell.angle_alpha   90.00
_cell.angle_beta   90.00
_cell.angle_gamma   90.00
#
_symmetry.space_group_name_H-M   'P 1'
#
loop_
_entity.id
_entity.type
_entity.pdbx_description
1 polymer ?
#
loop_
_entity_poly.entity_id
_entity_poly.type
_entity_poly.pdbx_seq_one_letter_code
_entity_poly.pdbx_strand_id
1 'polypeptide(L)'
;MLSFATAAKSFMPRVSTLGAFHRGFASYSGYKNILVDVDADKGTALVTLNRPKSLNALCDELMKELSSATNALDKDDAVRAIVITGAGEKAFAAGADIKEMNSRQTMAEVYKENMLAFWQDLSDVKKPVIAAVNGYALGGGCELAMMCDIALASEKAVFGQPEVLLGTIPGAGGSQRLTRVVGKSLAMELCLTGRHMPAEEALRRGLVSHVFTPQELVPKSLEMAQKIASLSAPAVAMAKEAVNRSYETTLSEGLRFERNTFHSTWALEDRKEGMTAFAEKRQAQWKNQFSFVVIYMALALTRRCLASNSRTISFPSRAGYAAKASKVPSENMNMFMAINSAMTVAMEENPKTVMFGEDVAFGGVFRCSVNMRERFGPSRVFNSPLTEQGIAGFAFGMAATGQHDVIAEMQFADYIFPAFDQIVNEGAKYRYRSSGAYHVGGVTFRAPCGAVGHGGLYHSQSVEAFFAHCPGIKIAMPRSALQAKGLLLACIRDRNPCIFFEPKALYRASSDEVPVGDFEIPLGEADIVREGSDVTIIAWGNQVHKCMDAADMVTKEGISTEVVDLQTILPWDREAVVKSVKKTGRCIIAHEAPMTNGFGAELAAKVQADCFLSLLAPVSRVTGFDTPFPLAWEEFYVPNKHRVADAIRNTVNF
;
A
#
# COMPACT_ATOMS: atom_id res chain seq x y z
N MET A 1 56.86 -27.61 -65.49
CA MET A 1 56.30 -28.47 -64.43
C MET A 1 55.23 -27.66 -63.70
N LEU A 2 53.98 -28.17 -63.75
CA LEU A 2 52.86 -28.03 -62.80
C LEU A 2 52.67 -26.67 -62.07
N SER A 3 51.62 -25.90 -62.41
CA SER A 3 50.25 -25.94 -61.80
C SER A 3 50.18 -25.04 -60.55
N PHE A 4 49.33 -24.00 -60.39
CA PHE A 4 48.18 -23.45 -61.14
C PHE A 4 47.94 -21.99 -60.64
N ALA A 5 47.62 -21.08 -61.59
CA ALA A 5 46.79 -19.86 -61.59
C ALA A 5 46.74 -18.87 -60.38
N THR A 6 47.13 -17.57 -60.49
CA THR A 6 46.39 -16.37 -61.00
C THR A 6 44.95 -16.23 -60.48
N ALA A 7 44.36 -15.06 -60.24
CA ALA A 7 44.70 -13.64 -60.12
C ALA A 7 43.38 -12.90 -59.81
N ALA A 8 43.47 -11.63 -59.41
CA ALA A 8 42.36 -10.71 -59.15
C ALA A 8 41.21 -10.68 -60.18
N LYS A 9 39.99 -10.43 -59.68
CA LYS A 9 39.01 -9.51 -60.29
C LYS A 9 37.94 -9.08 -59.28
N SER A 10 37.69 -7.78 -59.28
CA SER A 10 36.62 -7.04 -58.59
C SER A 10 35.23 -7.66 -58.74
N PHE A 11 34.46 -7.74 -57.66
CA PHE A 11 32.99 -7.67 -57.68
C PHE A 11 32.44 -7.26 -56.31
N MET A 12 31.62 -6.21 -56.27
CA MET A 12 30.72 -5.90 -55.15
C MET A 12 29.85 -7.13 -54.81
N PRO A 13 29.57 -7.43 -53.53
CA PRO A 13 28.41 -8.24 -53.19
C PRO A 13 27.20 -7.32 -53.03
N ARG A 14 26.26 -7.42 -53.97
CA ARG A 14 24.84 -7.14 -53.73
C ARG A 14 24.32 -8.06 -52.64
N VAL A 15 23.55 -7.48 -51.72
CA VAL A 15 22.28 -7.98 -51.18
C VAL A 15 21.92 -9.40 -51.62
N SER A 16 22.11 -10.41 -50.75
CA SER A 16 21.20 -11.56 -50.54
C SER A 16 21.91 -12.72 -49.82
N THR A 17 22.01 -12.67 -48.49
CA THR A 17 22.06 -13.85 -47.59
C THR A 17 21.86 -13.41 -46.13
N LEU A 18 20.85 -12.56 -45.90
CA LEU A 18 20.25 -12.33 -44.58
C LEU A 18 18.96 -13.15 -44.55
N GLY A 19 19.09 -14.42 -44.17
CA GLY A 19 17.96 -15.35 -44.24
C GLY A 19 18.29 -16.67 -43.57
N ALA A 20 18.50 -16.63 -42.25
CA ALA A 20 18.23 -17.73 -41.30
C ALA A 20 18.84 -17.44 -39.92
N PHE A 21 18.45 -16.32 -39.27
CA PHE A 21 18.53 -16.15 -37.81
C PHE A 21 17.47 -15.11 -37.44
N HIS A 22 16.20 -15.52 -37.45
CA HIS A 22 15.08 -14.72 -36.94
C HIS A 22 14.24 -15.64 -36.05
N ARG A 23 14.54 -15.63 -34.75
CA ARG A 23 13.59 -15.93 -33.69
C ARG A 23 13.76 -14.87 -32.60
N GLY A 24 12.78 -13.97 -32.50
CA GLY A 24 12.47 -13.23 -31.28
C GLY A 24 13.19 -11.91 -31.02
N PHE A 25 13.25 -10.96 -31.96
CA PHE A 25 13.49 -9.56 -31.60
C PHE A 25 12.15 -8.91 -31.22
N ALA A 26 11.94 -8.59 -29.95
CA ALA A 26 10.96 -7.57 -29.57
C ALA A 26 11.54 -6.20 -30.03
N SER A 27 10.78 -5.44 -30.82
CA SER A 27 11.32 -4.25 -31.48
C SER A 27 11.50 -3.09 -30.52
N TYR A 28 12.73 -2.85 -30.05
CA TYR A 28 13.15 -1.57 -29.46
C TYR A 28 13.46 -0.50 -30.54
N SER A 29 12.80 -0.60 -31.70
CA SER A 29 12.99 0.31 -32.84
C SER A 29 11.98 1.46 -32.81
N GLY A 30 12.35 2.60 -33.40
CA GLY A 30 11.49 3.78 -33.51
C GLY A 30 11.91 4.97 -32.65
N TYR A 31 12.93 4.82 -31.79
CA TYR A 31 13.54 5.95 -31.10
C TYR A 31 14.41 6.77 -32.04
N LYS A 32 14.35 8.09 -31.90
CA LYS A 32 15.04 9.06 -32.74
C LYS A 32 16.37 9.52 -32.14
N ASN A 33 16.42 9.66 -30.83
CA ASN A 33 17.54 10.25 -30.09
C ASN A 33 18.32 9.23 -29.25
N ILE A 34 17.92 7.96 -29.22
CA ILE A 34 18.67 6.85 -28.63
C ILE A 34 18.72 5.64 -29.57
N LEU A 35 19.70 4.78 -29.36
CA LEU A 35 19.80 3.44 -29.97
C LEU A 35 19.74 2.39 -28.87
N VAL A 36 19.06 1.27 -29.12
CA VAL A 36 18.93 0.17 -28.15
C VAL A 36 19.32 -1.14 -28.83
N ASP A 37 20.43 -1.73 -28.38
CA ASP A 37 20.93 -3.01 -28.85
C ASP A 37 20.79 -4.05 -27.73
N VAL A 38 20.03 -5.12 -27.98
CA VAL A 38 19.80 -6.19 -27.01
C VAL A 38 20.54 -7.45 -27.43
N ASP A 39 21.33 -8.01 -26.51
CA ASP A 39 21.97 -9.31 -26.64
C ASP A 39 21.27 -10.28 -25.66
N ALA A 40 20.19 -10.91 -26.15
CA ALA A 40 19.35 -11.81 -25.36
C ALA A 40 20.11 -13.05 -24.86
N ASP A 41 21.09 -13.52 -25.62
CA ASP A 41 21.93 -14.67 -25.24
C ASP A 41 22.80 -14.34 -24.02
N LYS A 42 23.32 -13.11 -23.95
CA LYS A 42 24.09 -12.63 -22.80
C LYS A 42 23.23 -12.02 -21.70
N GLY A 43 21.96 -11.75 -21.97
CA GLY A 43 21.04 -11.12 -21.05
C GLY A 43 21.33 -9.64 -20.81
N THR A 44 21.89 -8.94 -21.79
CA THR A 44 22.33 -7.55 -21.65
C THR A 44 21.70 -6.64 -22.70
N ALA A 45 21.61 -5.35 -22.38
CA ALA A 45 21.20 -4.31 -23.32
C ALA A 45 22.18 -3.14 -23.29
N LEU A 46 22.48 -2.57 -24.45
CA LEU A 46 23.23 -1.33 -24.63
C LEU A 46 22.29 -0.24 -25.13
N VAL A 47 22.13 0.82 -24.34
CA VAL A 47 21.40 2.03 -24.71
C VAL A 47 22.43 3.12 -25.02
N THR A 48 22.41 3.63 -26.24
CA THR A 48 23.33 4.69 -26.69
C THR A 48 22.56 6.00 -26.90
N LEU A 49 22.92 7.06 -26.15
CA LEU A 49 22.41 8.41 -26.37
C LEU A 49 22.92 8.92 -27.72
N ASN A 50 22.03 9.18 -28.67
CA ASN A 50 22.37 9.35 -30.08
C ASN A 50 22.08 10.76 -30.60
N ARG A 51 22.73 11.76 -29.98
CA ARG A 51 22.74 13.15 -30.48
C ARG A 51 24.18 13.71 -30.54
N PRO A 52 25.13 13.05 -31.25
CA PRO A 52 26.55 13.38 -31.17
C PRO A 52 26.87 14.80 -31.68
N LYS A 53 26.08 15.34 -32.61
CA LYS A 53 26.23 16.71 -33.13
C LYS A 53 25.98 17.79 -32.06
N SER A 54 25.17 17.48 -31.05
CA SER A 54 24.89 18.35 -29.89
C SER A 54 25.52 17.81 -28.61
N LEU A 55 26.61 17.03 -28.72
CA LEU A 55 27.30 16.41 -27.57
C LEU A 55 26.36 15.64 -26.63
N ASN A 56 25.35 14.97 -27.21
CA ASN A 56 24.34 14.21 -26.48
C ASN A 56 23.60 15.03 -25.40
N ALA A 57 23.37 16.32 -25.66
CA ALA A 57 22.55 17.17 -24.81
C ALA A 57 21.15 16.55 -24.58
N LEU A 58 20.72 16.57 -23.32
CA LEU A 58 19.51 15.92 -22.81
C LEU A 58 18.31 16.84 -23.04
N CYS A 59 17.63 16.62 -24.16
CA CYS A 59 16.37 17.27 -24.49
C CYS A 59 15.17 16.47 -23.94
N ASP A 60 13.98 17.04 -23.91
CA ASP A 60 12.79 16.35 -23.37
C ASP A 60 12.46 15.06 -24.15
N GLU A 61 12.57 15.10 -25.49
CA GLU A 61 12.31 13.94 -26.35
C GLU A 61 13.28 12.78 -26.03
N LEU A 62 14.59 13.06 -25.89
CA LEU A 62 15.61 12.05 -25.54
C LEU A 62 15.34 11.45 -24.16
N MET A 63 15.00 12.28 -23.15
CA MET A 63 14.73 11.77 -21.80
C MET A 63 13.47 10.89 -21.76
N LYS A 64 12.43 11.24 -22.53
CA LYS A 64 11.23 10.40 -22.68
C LYS A 64 11.54 9.08 -23.37
N GLU A 65 12.33 9.10 -24.44
CA GLU A 65 12.76 7.87 -25.11
C GLU A 65 13.62 7.00 -24.21
N LEU A 66 14.54 7.60 -23.44
CA LEU A 66 15.39 6.89 -22.49
C LEU A 66 14.55 6.22 -21.39
N SER A 67 13.64 6.96 -20.75
CA SER A 67 12.72 6.41 -19.75
C SER A 67 11.86 5.28 -20.33
N SER A 68 11.29 5.49 -21.53
CA SER A 68 10.52 4.45 -22.24
C SER A 68 11.34 3.20 -22.50
N ALA A 69 12.57 3.35 -22.99
CA ALA A 69 13.46 2.23 -23.27
C ALA A 69 13.87 1.48 -22.01
N THR A 70 14.30 2.18 -20.95
CA THR A 70 14.73 1.52 -19.71
C THR A 70 13.58 0.84 -18.99
N ASN A 71 12.37 1.42 -19.02
CA ASN A 71 11.17 0.79 -18.48
C ASN A 71 10.75 -0.47 -19.26
N ALA A 72 10.90 -0.46 -20.59
CA ALA A 72 10.65 -1.63 -21.41
C ALA A 72 11.68 -2.73 -21.15
N LEU A 73 12.97 -2.36 -21.09
CA LEU A 73 14.06 -3.27 -20.76
C LEU A 73 13.93 -3.86 -19.35
N ASP A 74 13.41 -3.10 -18.38
CA ASP A 74 13.15 -3.59 -17.01
C ASP A 74 12.08 -4.69 -16.97
N LYS A 75 11.13 -4.67 -17.92
CA LYS A 75 10.05 -5.67 -18.03
C LYS A 75 10.41 -6.87 -18.92
N ASP A 76 11.47 -6.76 -19.71
CA ASP A 76 11.87 -7.81 -20.65
C ASP A 76 12.72 -8.89 -19.99
N ASP A 77 12.16 -10.09 -19.80
CA ASP A 77 12.85 -11.23 -19.17
C ASP A 77 14.14 -11.66 -19.89
N ALA A 78 14.31 -11.29 -21.18
CA ALA A 78 15.54 -11.55 -21.91
C ALA A 78 16.69 -10.64 -21.46
N VAL A 79 16.41 -9.52 -20.77
CA VAL A 79 17.42 -8.55 -20.31
C VAL A 79 17.54 -8.63 -18.79
N ARG A 80 18.76 -8.67 -18.26
CA ARG A 80 19.06 -8.72 -16.82
C ARG A 80 20.01 -7.64 -16.34
N ALA A 81 20.72 -6.96 -17.25
CA ALA A 81 21.53 -5.77 -16.95
C ALA A 81 21.56 -4.82 -18.15
N ILE A 82 21.60 -3.51 -17.88
CA ILE A 82 21.56 -2.44 -18.89
C ILE A 82 22.85 -1.64 -18.82
N VAL A 83 23.43 -1.31 -19.97
CA VAL A 83 24.56 -0.37 -20.10
C VAL A 83 24.08 0.86 -20.86
N ILE A 84 24.39 2.06 -20.35
CA ILE A 84 24.10 3.34 -21.01
C ILE A 84 25.42 4.00 -21.41
N THR A 85 25.53 4.48 -22.66
CA THR A 85 26.70 5.22 -23.17
C THR A 85 26.27 6.37 -24.09
N GLY A 86 27.20 7.26 -24.46
CA GLY A 86 26.95 8.32 -25.45
C GLY A 86 27.50 7.97 -26.83
N ALA A 87 26.79 8.35 -27.90
CA ALA A 87 27.28 8.23 -29.26
C ALA A 87 28.46 9.20 -29.51
N GLY A 88 29.44 8.74 -30.28
CA GLY A 88 30.65 9.49 -30.62
C GLY A 88 31.74 9.41 -29.55
N GLU A 89 32.80 10.21 -29.71
CA GLU A 89 33.99 10.15 -28.83
C GLU A 89 34.10 11.33 -27.86
N LYS A 90 33.20 12.31 -27.95
CA LYS A 90 33.33 13.59 -27.24
C LYS A 90 32.54 13.67 -25.94
N ALA A 91 31.36 13.06 -25.89
CA ALA A 91 30.44 13.25 -24.77
C ALA A 91 29.65 11.99 -24.48
N PHE A 92 29.53 11.68 -23.19
CA PHE A 92 28.45 10.84 -22.68
C PHE A 92 27.14 11.63 -22.78
N ALA A 93 27.09 12.77 -22.10
CA ALA A 93 26.05 13.80 -22.23
C ALA A 93 26.58 15.14 -21.68
N ALA A 94 26.50 16.22 -22.47
CA ALA A 94 27.02 17.52 -22.09
C ALA A 94 26.10 18.35 -21.17
N GLY A 95 24.98 17.78 -20.70
CA GLY A 95 24.00 18.44 -19.85
C GLY A 95 22.64 18.59 -20.51
N ALA A 96 21.76 19.39 -19.92
CA ALA A 96 20.44 19.68 -20.47
C ALA A 96 20.54 20.49 -21.78
N ASP A 97 19.55 20.34 -22.67
CA ASP A 97 19.49 21.13 -23.91
C ASP A 97 19.06 22.57 -23.61
N ILE A 98 20.06 23.46 -23.47
CA ILE A 98 19.83 24.88 -23.12
C ILE A 98 18.91 25.59 -24.12
N LYS A 99 18.93 25.21 -25.41
CA LYS A 99 18.06 25.83 -26.41
C LYS A 99 16.60 25.53 -26.13
N GLU A 100 16.31 24.32 -25.66
CA GLU A 100 14.97 23.90 -25.27
C GLU A 100 14.58 24.51 -23.91
N MET A 101 15.49 24.55 -22.94
CA MET A 101 15.23 25.17 -21.63
C MET A 101 14.88 26.66 -21.71
N ASN A 102 15.52 27.39 -22.63
CA ASN A 102 15.29 28.83 -22.78
C ASN A 102 13.87 29.16 -23.32
N SER A 103 13.07 28.18 -23.73
CA SER A 103 11.66 28.40 -24.06
C SER A 103 10.77 28.64 -22.84
N ARG A 104 11.25 28.31 -21.64
CA ARG A 104 10.54 28.46 -20.37
C ARG A 104 11.14 29.62 -19.58
N GLN A 105 10.32 30.58 -19.19
CA GLN A 105 10.78 31.87 -18.67
C GLN A 105 10.36 32.10 -17.21
N THR A 106 9.39 31.36 -16.69
CA THR A 106 8.86 31.57 -15.34
C THR A 106 8.91 30.33 -14.46
N MET A 107 9.01 30.54 -13.14
CA MET A 107 8.89 29.46 -12.15
C MET A 107 7.56 28.71 -12.31
N ALA A 108 6.46 29.42 -12.61
CA ALA A 108 5.14 28.81 -12.74
C ALA A 108 5.06 27.83 -13.93
N GLU A 109 5.67 28.16 -15.06
CA GLU A 109 5.78 27.26 -16.22
C GLU A 109 6.58 26.00 -15.87
N VAL A 110 7.79 26.19 -15.31
CA VAL A 110 8.68 25.07 -14.95
C VAL A 110 8.05 24.17 -13.87
N TYR A 111 7.38 24.75 -12.88
CA TYR A 111 6.71 24.02 -11.80
C TYR A 111 5.48 23.26 -12.31
N LYS A 112 4.63 23.90 -13.12
CA LYS A 112 3.41 23.29 -13.66
C LYS A 112 3.71 22.14 -14.62
N GLU A 113 4.77 22.23 -15.40
CA GLU A 113 5.20 21.17 -16.33
C GLU A 113 5.96 20.04 -15.65
N ASN A 114 6.33 20.19 -14.38
CA ASN A 114 7.14 19.24 -13.63
C ASN A 114 8.39 18.81 -14.43
N MET A 115 9.14 19.80 -14.92
CA MET A 115 10.23 19.64 -15.91
C MET A 115 11.20 18.48 -15.63
N LEU A 116 11.45 18.15 -14.36
CA LEU A 116 12.42 17.13 -13.95
C LEU A 116 11.78 15.79 -13.53
N ALA A 117 10.47 15.59 -13.76
CA ALA A 117 9.75 14.38 -13.36
C ALA A 117 10.36 13.08 -13.94
N PHE A 118 10.79 13.13 -15.21
CA PHE A 118 11.27 11.96 -15.97
C PHE A 118 12.60 11.39 -15.46
N TRP A 119 13.27 12.09 -14.55
CA TRP A 119 14.55 11.68 -14.00
C TRP A 119 14.43 10.61 -12.91
N GLN A 120 13.25 10.49 -12.28
CA GLN A 120 13.01 9.50 -11.24
C GLN A 120 12.78 8.09 -11.81
N ASP A 121 12.26 7.99 -13.03
CA ASP A 121 11.98 6.72 -13.71
C ASP A 121 13.24 5.84 -13.86
N LEU A 122 14.40 6.45 -14.14
CA LEU A 122 15.64 5.70 -14.29
C LEU A 122 16.13 5.11 -12.96
N SER A 123 15.98 5.86 -11.85
CA SER A 123 16.37 5.36 -10.53
C SER A 123 15.47 4.23 -10.01
N ASP A 124 14.27 4.09 -10.57
CA ASP A 124 13.29 3.07 -10.18
C ASP A 124 13.42 1.75 -10.97
N VAL A 125 14.27 1.71 -12.00
CA VAL A 125 14.59 0.49 -12.75
C VAL A 125 15.14 -0.57 -11.81
N LYS A 126 14.52 -1.76 -11.77
CA LYS A 126 14.91 -2.83 -10.83
C LYS A 126 16.17 -3.57 -11.27
N LYS A 127 16.39 -3.68 -12.58
CA LYS A 127 17.60 -4.29 -13.14
C LYS A 127 18.82 -3.37 -12.95
N PRO A 128 20.04 -3.91 -12.78
CA PRO A 128 21.25 -3.10 -12.69
C PRO A 128 21.50 -2.29 -13.96
N VAL A 129 21.85 -1.02 -13.78
CA VAL A 129 22.17 -0.07 -14.84
C VAL A 129 23.59 0.43 -14.67
N ILE A 130 24.41 0.32 -15.73
CA ILE A 130 25.82 0.73 -15.76
C ILE A 130 25.95 1.94 -16.68
N ALA A 131 26.50 3.06 -16.18
CA ALA A 131 26.96 4.17 -17.01
C ALA A 131 28.36 3.89 -17.55
N ALA A 132 28.52 3.82 -18.87
CA ALA A 132 29.78 3.81 -19.57
C ALA A 132 30.09 5.22 -20.09
N VAL A 133 30.75 6.03 -19.25
CA VAL A 133 30.99 7.45 -19.51
C VAL A 133 32.19 7.64 -20.44
N ASN A 134 31.94 7.83 -21.73
CA ASN A 134 32.95 7.88 -22.80
C ASN A 134 33.58 9.26 -23.02
N GLY A 135 33.06 10.32 -22.42
CA GLY A 135 33.54 11.70 -22.62
C GLY A 135 32.95 12.68 -21.60
N TYR A 136 32.62 13.90 -22.02
CA TYR A 136 31.93 14.86 -21.16
C TYR A 136 30.62 14.30 -20.58
N ALA A 137 30.52 14.35 -19.25
CA ALA A 137 29.32 14.13 -18.44
C ALA A 137 29.16 15.35 -17.54
N LEU A 138 28.50 16.39 -18.06
CA LEU A 138 28.41 17.70 -17.40
C LEU A 138 26.95 18.01 -17.04
N GLY A 139 26.74 18.66 -15.90
CA GLY A 139 25.42 19.02 -15.39
C GLY A 139 24.46 17.82 -15.38
N GLY A 140 23.32 17.95 -16.06
CA GLY A 140 22.38 16.84 -16.29
C GLY A 140 23.02 15.53 -16.79
N GLY A 141 24.10 15.58 -17.58
CA GLY A 141 24.81 14.37 -18.01
C GLY A 141 25.62 13.70 -16.88
N CYS A 142 26.18 14.50 -15.97
CA CYS A 142 26.80 14.00 -14.74
C CYS A 142 25.73 13.43 -13.80
N GLU A 143 24.57 14.09 -13.71
CA GLU A 143 23.43 13.64 -12.90
C GLU A 143 22.89 12.30 -13.42
N LEU A 144 22.75 12.15 -14.74
CA LEU A 144 22.37 10.88 -15.38
C LEU A 144 23.35 9.75 -15.05
N ALA A 145 24.66 10.01 -15.15
CA ALA A 145 25.67 9.01 -14.80
C ALA A 145 25.60 8.57 -13.33
N MET A 146 25.27 9.49 -12.41
CA MET A 146 25.10 9.20 -10.98
C MET A 146 23.76 8.54 -10.63
N MET A 147 22.79 8.48 -11.56
CA MET A 147 21.55 7.72 -11.38
C MET A 147 21.72 6.24 -11.71
N CYS A 148 22.70 5.90 -12.54
CA CYS A 148 23.08 4.51 -12.76
C CYS A 148 23.72 3.92 -11.50
N ASP A 149 23.56 2.61 -11.29
CA ASP A 149 24.07 1.92 -10.10
C ASP A 149 25.59 1.82 -10.09
N ILE A 150 26.20 1.72 -11.27
CA ILE A 150 27.64 1.62 -11.46
C ILE A 150 28.07 2.60 -12.54
N ALA A 151 29.08 3.42 -12.27
CA ALA A 151 29.72 4.25 -13.28
C ALA A 151 31.14 3.74 -13.61
N LEU A 152 31.41 3.63 -14.90
CA LEU A 152 32.71 3.31 -15.51
C LEU A 152 33.07 4.48 -16.43
N ALA A 153 34.34 4.87 -16.46
CA ALA A 153 34.79 6.02 -17.23
C ALA A 153 35.86 5.66 -18.27
N SER A 154 35.86 6.38 -19.38
CA SER A 154 37.05 6.49 -20.22
C SER A 154 38.07 7.39 -19.52
N GLU A 155 39.37 7.19 -19.77
CA GLU A 155 40.42 8.14 -19.39
C GLU A 155 40.17 9.58 -19.93
N LYS A 156 39.37 9.71 -21.00
CA LYS A 156 38.95 10.99 -21.58
C LYS A 156 37.69 11.57 -20.93
N ALA A 157 37.06 10.86 -19.99
CA ALA A 157 35.84 11.32 -19.36
C ALA A 157 36.09 12.51 -18.44
N VAL A 158 35.12 13.42 -18.43
CA VAL A 158 35.16 14.65 -17.65
C VAL A 158 33.80 14.86 -17.01
N PHE A 159 33.79 14.97 -15.69
CA PHE A 159 32.61 15.15 -14.87
C PHE A 159 32.52 16.59 -14.36
N GLY A 160 31.33 17.09 -14.06
CA GLY A 160 31.19 18.42 -13.46
C GLY A 160 29.74 18.89 -13.33
N GLN A 161 29.56 19.93 -12.52
CA GLN A 161 28.28 20.60 -12.28
C GLN A 161 28.41 22.11 -12.59
N PRO A 162 28.56 22.51 -13.87
CA PRO A 162 28.84 23.88 -14.27
C PRO A 162 27.61 24.81 -14.32
N GLU A 163 26.45 24.40 -13.82
CA GLU A 163 25.17 25.12 -13.89
C GLU A 163 25.22 26.55 -13.36
N VAL A 164 26.07 26.82 -12.37
CA VAL A 164 26.27 28.18 -11.83
C VAL A 164 26.77 29.18 -12.87
N LEU A 165 27.49 28.71 -13.90
CA LEU A 165 27.93 29.54 -15.02
C LEU A 165 26.76 30.00 -15.90
N LEU A 166 25.62 29.31 -15.80
CA LEU A 166 24.36 29.65 -16.46
C LEU A 166 23.37 30.36 -15.52
N GLY A 167 23.78 30.68 -14.29
CA GLY A 167 22.91 31.32 -13.29
C GLY A 167 21.85 30.38 -12.70
N THR A 168 22.06 29.06 -12.75
CA THR A 168 21.15 28.07 -12.16
C THR A 168 21.93 27.06 -11.30
N ILE A 169 21.23 26.06 -10.75
CA ILE A 169 21.81 24.99 -9.94
C ILE A 169 21.58 23.62 -10.59
N PRO A 170 22.38 22.59 -10.24
CA PRO A 170 22.06 21.21 -10.58
C PRO A 170 20.72 20.81 -9.95
N GLY A 171 19.79 20.34 -10.79
CA GLY A 171 18.39 20.12 -10.41
C GLY A 171 17.97 18.64 -10.35
N ALA A 172 18.68 17.73 -11.01
CA ALA A 172 18.37 16.31 -11.08
C ALA A 172 19.24 15.47 -10.11
N GLY A 173 19.63 16.05 -8.98
CA GLY A 173 20.38 15.36 -7.91
C GLY A 173 21.88 15.64 -7.89
N GLY A 174 22.38 16.56 -8.70
CA GLY A 174 23.79 16.94 -8.77
C GLY A 174 24.31 17.59 -7.50
N SER A 175 23.47 18.32 -6.77
CA SER A 175 23.80 18.85 -5.43
C SER A 175 23.71 17.79 -4.33
N GLN A 176 22.93 16.72 -4.54
CA GLN A 176 22.57 15.74 -3.52
C GLN A 176 23.39 14.45 -3.58
N ARG A 177 23.43 13.79 -4.76
CA ARG A 177 24.14 12.54 -5.01
C ARG A 177 25.65 12.75 -5.03
N LEU A 178 26.13 13.80 -5.71
CA LEU A 178 27.55 14.14 -5.74
C LEU A 178 28.10 14.34 -4.33
N THR A 179 27.39 15.11 -3.49
CA THR A 179 27.79 15.38 -2.10
C THR A 179 27.93 14.11 -1.27
N ARG A 180 27.04 13.14 -1.46
CA ARG A 180 27.08 11.84 -0.78
C ARG A 180 28.25 10.97 -1.23
N VAL A 181 28.65 11.10 -2.49
CA VAL A 181 29.77 10.34 -3.08
C VAL A 181 31.12 10.94 -2.72
N VAL A 182 31.33 12.24 -3.02
CA VAL A 182 32.68 12.85 -2.95
C VAL A 182 32.90 13.72 -1.71
N GLY A 183 31.86 13.91 -0.89
CA GLY A 183 31.88 14.75 0.30
C GLY A 183 31.62 16.23 0.01
N LYS A 184 31.21 16.96 1.06
CA LYS A 184 30.72 18.35 0.98
C LYS A 184 31.70 19.31 0.31
N SER A 185 32.98 19.30 0.71
CA SER A 185 33.93 20.32 0.26
C SER A 185 34.19 20.25 -1.24
N LEU A 186 34.38 19.04 -1.78
CA LEU A 186 34.64 18.86 -3.20
C LEU A 186 33.38 19.10 -4.03
N ALA A 187 32.21 18.64 -3.55
CA ALA A 187 30.95 18.92 -4.23
C ALA A 187 30.68 20.44 -4.30
N MET A 188 30.95 21.20 -3.24
CA MET A 188 30.86 22.66 -3.26
C MET A 188 31.85 23.30 -4.22
N GLU A 189 33.10 22.82 -4.26
CA GLU A 189 34.07 23.32 -5.23
C GLU A 189 33.57 23.12 -6.67
N LEU A 190 33.11 21.92 -7.01
CA LEU A 190 32.58 21.60 -8.34
C LEU A 190 31.33 22.44 -8.68
N CYS A 191 30.36 22.51 -7.77
CA CYS A 191 29.11 23.22 -8.00
C CYS A 191 29.25 24.74 -7.98
N LEU A 192 30.14 25.33 -7.17
CA LEU A 192 30.25 26.78 -7.01
C LEU A 192 31.26 27.43 -7.95
N THR A 193 32.26 26.68 -8.42
CA THR A 193 33.24 27.17 -9.41
C THR A 193 32.90 26.77 -10.84
N GLY A 194 32.06 25.74 -10.99
CA GLY A 194 31.80 25.10 -12.28
C GLY A 194 33.02 24.37 -12.86
N ARG A 195 34.06 24.11 -12.06
CA ARG A 195 35.25 23.41 -12.55
C ARG A 195 34.91 21.98 -12.94
N HIS A 196 35.72 21.45 -13.85
CA HIS A 196 35.63 20.08 -14.29
C HIS A 196 36.51 19.13 -13.45
N MET A 197 36.08 17.88 -13.35
CA MET A 197 36.75 16.78 -12.66
C MET A 197 37.13 15.70 -13.69
N PRO A 198 38.43 15.45 -13.92
CA PRO A 198 38.88 14.39 -14.83
C PRO A 198 38.61 12.99 -14.26
N ALA A 199 38.52 11.98 -15.14
CA ALA A 199 38.22 10.59 -14.80
C ALA A 199 39.08 10.02 -13.65
N GLU A 200 40.36 10.35 -13.65
CA GLU A 200 41.32 9.88 -12.64
C GLU A 200 41.05 10.50 -11.24
N GLU A 201 40.57 11.75 -11.17
CA GLU A 201 40.08 12.31 -9.91
C GLU A 201 38.75 11.67 -9.50
N ALA A 202 37.84 11.45 -10.45
CA ALA A 202 36.55 10.78 -10.21
C ALA A 202 36.75 9.36 -9.61
N LEU A 203 37.74 8.61 -10.09
CA LEU A 203 38.11 7.29 -9.57
C LEU A 203 38.59 7.37 -8.11
N ARG A 204 39.54 8.27 -7.81
CA ARG A 204 40.05 8.45 -6.44
C ARG A 204 38.98 8.87 -5.44
N ARG A 205 37.91 9.50 -5.90
CA ARG A 205 36.80 9.98 -5.07
C ARG A 205 35.63 8.99 -5.00
N GLY A 206 35.69 7.87 -5.73
CA GLY A 206 34.64 6.86 -5.74
C GLY A 206 33.40 7.23 -6.56
N LEU A 207 33.48 8.26 -7.42
CA LEU A 207 32.39 8.57 -8.37
C LEU A 207 32.29 7.53 -9.49
N VAL A 208 33.44 6.97 -9.89
CA VAL A 208 33.50 5.85 -10.84
C VAL A 208 34.26 4.70 -10.22
N SER A 209 33.88 3.47 -10.57
CA SER A 209 34.55 2.28 -10.03
C SER A 209 35.81 1.90 -10.80
N HIS A 210 35.88 2.24 -12.09
CA HIS A 210 37.02 1.94 -12.97
C HIS A 210 37.19 3.01 -14.06
N VAL A 211 38.42 3.16 -14.53
CA VAL A 211 38.80 3.95 -15.70
C VAL A 211 39.44 3.03 -16.74
N PHE A 212 38.99 3.13 -17.99
CA PHE A 212 39.47 2.33 -19.12
C PHE A 212 39.93 3.21 -20.28
N THR A 213 40.68 2.64 -21.22
CA THR A 213 40.93 3.32 -22.50
C THR A 213 39.61 3.49 -23.26
N PRO A 214 39.50 4.47 -24.18
CA PRO A 214 38.26 4.71 -24.94
C PRO A 214 37.73 3.48 -25.67
N GLN A 215 38.63 2.63 -26.20
CA GLN A 215 38.29 1.42 -26.95
C GLN A 215 37.80 0.29 -26.04
N GLU A 216 38.26 0.26 -24.78
CA GLU A 216 37.93 -0.80 -23.82
C GLU A 216 36.65 -0.52 -23.04
N LEU A 217 36.25 0.74 -22.87
CA LEU A 217 35.17 1.14 -21.97
C LEU A 217 33.86 0.37 -22.21
N VAL A 218 33.29 0.43 -23.43
CA VAL A 218 32.01 -0.24 -23.73
C VAL A 218 32.14 -1.76 -23.66
N PRO A 219 33.17 -2.40 -24.28
CA PRO A 219 33.40 -3.84 -24.12
C PRO A 219 33.49 -4.29 -22.66
N LYS A 220 34.23 -3.57 -21.81
CA LYS A 220 34.40 -3.89 -20.39
C LYS A 220 33.12 -3.65 -19.58
N SER A 221 32.33 -2.65 -19.96
CA SER A 221 31.02 -2.39 -19.36
C SER A 221 30.04 -3.53 -19.67
N LEU A 222 30.02 -4.02 -20.92
CA LEU A 222 29.20 -5.16 -21.32
C LEU A 222 29.68 -6.47 -20.69
N GLU A 223 30.98 -6.67 -20.53
CA GLU A 223 31.55 -7.81 -19.79
C GLU A 223 31.06 -7.83 -18.34
N MET A 224 31.07 -6.66 -17.67
CA MET A 224 30.53 -6.51 -16.31
C MET A 224 29.02 -6.77 -16.27
N ALA A 225 28.26 -6.20 -17.20
CA ALA A 225 26.82 -6.42 -17.31
C ALA A 225 26.50 -7.91 -17.55
N GLN A 226 27.25 -8.60 -18.41
CA GLN A 226 27.08 -10.02 -18.67
C GLN A 226 27.38 -10.85 -17.42
N LYS A 227 28.41 -10.50 -16.65
CA LYS A 227 28.70 -11.16 -15.38
C LYS A 227 27.54 -11.00 -14.40
N ILE A 228 26.99 -9.80 -14.26
CA ILE A 228 25.82 -9.54 -13.43
C ILE A 228 24.60 -10.36 -13.92
N ALA A 229 24.37 -10.34 -15.24
CA ALA A 229 23.30 -11.10 -15.89
C ALA A 229 23.45 -12.62 -15.74
N SER A 230 24.64 -13.14 -15.41
CA SER A 230 24.85 -14.58 -15.16
C SER A 230 24.50 -15.02 -13.73
N LEU A 231 24.14 -14.09 -12.84
CA LEU A 231 23.78 -14.35 -11.44
C LEU A 231 22.26 -14.45 -11.26
N SER A 232 21.81 -14.81 -10.06
CA SER A 232 20.39 -14.80 -9.68
C SER A 232 19.81 -13.38 -9.80
N ALA A 233 18.91 -13.18 -10.77
CA ALA A 233 18.28 -11.89 -11.03
C ALA A 233 17.55 -11.32 -9.79
N PRO A 234 16.71 -12.09 -9.04
CA PRO A 234 16.06 -11.55 -7.85
C PRO A 234 17.05 -11.19 -6.74
N ALA A 235 18.11 -11.98 -6.53
CA ALA A 235 19.11 -11.67 -5.51
C ALA A 235 19.92 -10.40 -5.86
N VAL A 236 20.26 -10.23 -7.14
CA VAL A 236 20.93 -9.03 -7.66
C VAL A 236 20.05 -7.79 -7.48
N ALA A 237 18.77 -7.87 -7.82
CA ALA A 237 17.82 -6.76 -7.64
C ALA A 237 17.66 -6.37 -6.16
N MET A 238 17.55 -7.37 -5.27
CA MET A 238 17.46 -7.14 -3.82
C MET A 238 18.74 -6.51 -3.24
N ALA A 239 19.92 -6.91 -3.74
CA ALA A 239 21.19 -6.31 -3.33
C ALA A 239 21.29 -4.85 -3.78
N LYS A 240 20.93 -4.56 -5.04
CA LYS A 240 20.82 -3.20 -5.58
C LYS A 240 19.90 -2.34 -4.71
N GLU A 241 18.71 -2.84 -4.39
CA GLU A 241 17.73 -2.12 -3.58
C GLU A 241 18.26 -1.79 -2.17
N ALA A 242 18.93 -2.74 -1.51
CA ALA A 242 19.54 -2.54 -0.21
C ALA A 242 20.64 -1.46 -0.23
N VAL A 243 21.51 -1.49 -1.24
CA VAL A 243 22.57 -0.49 -1.40
C VAL A 243 21.98 0.89 -1.70
N ASN A 244 21.04 0.99 -2.64
CA ASN A 244 20.43 2.28 -2.99
C ASN A 244 19.67 2.89 -1.80
N ARG A 245 18.99 2.05 -1.00
CA ARG A 245 18.30 2.50 0.22
C ARG A 245 19.24 3.15 1.23
N SER A 246 20.50 2.73 1.30
CA SER A 246 21.47 3.25 2.28
C SER A 246 21.72 4.77 2.16
N TYR A 247 21.49 5.36 0.98
CA TYR A 247 21.63 6.79 0.74
C TYR A 247 20.35 7.61 1.00
N GLU A 248 19.23 6.92 1.20
CA GLU A 248 17.89 7.48 1.35
C GLU A 248 17.30 7.29 2.76
N THR A 249 18.06 6.70 3.68
CA THR A 249 17.63 6.47 5.07
C THR A 249 18.77 6.53 6.08
N THR A 250 18.44 6.42 7.37
CA THR A 250 19.45 6.37 8.44
C THR A 250 20.15 5.00 8.47
N LEU A 251 21.38 4.94 8.98
CA LEU A 251 22.12 3.68 9.07
C LEU A 251 21.32 2.58 9.79
N SER A 252 20.65 2.92 10.91
CA SER A 252 19.86 1.96 11.68
C SER A 252 18.68 1.37 10.89
N GLU A 253 17.92 2.23 10.20
CA GLU A 253 16.81 1.77 9.35
C GLU A 253 17.30 1.06 8.08
N GLY A 254 18.43 1.49 7.52
CA GLY A 254 19.09 0.82 6.40
C GLY A 254 19.53 -0.60 6.76
N LEU A 255 20.16 -0.80 7.93
CA LEU A 255 20.53 -2.13 8.43
C LEU A 255 19.31 -3.00 8.75
N ARG A 256 18.21 -2.39 9.19
CA ARG A 256 16.95 -3.12 9.41
C ARG A 256 16.33 -3.57 8.08
N PHE A 257 16.30 -2.68 7.09
CA PHE A 257 15.87 -2.99 5.73
C PHE A 257 16.73 -4.10 5.14
N GLU A 258 18.06 -3.96 5.15
CA GLU A 258 19.01 -4.96 4.67
C GLU A 258 18.77 -6.32 5.31
N ARG A 259 18.61 -6.38 6.64
CA ARG A 259 18.37 -7.63 7.37
C ARG A 259 17.07 -8.31 6.95
N ASN A 260 16.00 -7.54 6.79
CA ASN A 260 14.71 -8.08 6.34
C ASN A 260 14.78 -8.58 4.89
N THR A 261 15.41 -7.79 4.01
CA THR A 261 15.67 -8.16 2.61
C THR A 261 16.51 -9.42 2.55
N PHE A 262 17.59 -9.51 3.33
CA PHE A 262 18.41 -10.70 3.48
C PHE A 262 17.57 -11.90 3.94
N HIS A 263 16.80 -11.79 5.04
CA HIS A 263 15.92 -12.88 5.49
C HIS A 263 14.92 -13.33 4.41
N SER A 264 14.38 -12.40 3.62
CA SER A 264 13.44 -12.75 2.55
C SER A 264 14.09 -13.55 1.42
N THR A 265 15.42 -13.51 1.24
CA THR A 265 16.13 -14.38 0.28
C THR A 265 15.98 -15.88 0.60
N TRP A 266 15.60 -16.25 1.84
CA TRP A 266 15.28 -17.63 2.17
C TRP A 266 14.05 -18.15 1.42
N ALA A 267 13.21 -17.27 0.89
CA ALA A 267 12.11 -17.62 0.01
C ALA A 267 12.53 -17.84 -1.45
N LEU A 268 13.77 -17.56 -1.86
CA LEU A 268 14.22 -17.79 -3.25
C LEU A 268 14.64 -19.24 -3.49
N GLU A 269 14.22 -19.83 -4.61
CA GLU A 269 14.77 -21.12 -5.06
C GLU A 269 16.25 -20.98 -5.39
N ASP A 270 16.61 -19.84 -6.00
CA ASP A 270 17.98 -19.53 -6.39
C ASP A 270 18.94 -19.52 -5.20
N ARG A 271 18.51 -18.99 -4.04
CA ARG A 271 19.36 -19.01 -2.84
C ARG A 271 19.66 -20.44 -2.40
N LYS A 272 18.67 -21.33 -2.44
CA LYS A 272 18.85 -22.75 -2.11
C LYS A 272 19.82 -23.41 -3.12
N GLU A 273 19.56 -23.23 -4.40
CA GLU A 273 20.39 -23.78 -5.48
C GLU A 273 21.83 -23.25 -5.43
N GLY A 274 22.03 -21.95 -5.21
CA GLY A 274 23.35 -21.35 -5.09
C GLY A 274 24.17 -21.94 -3.94
N MET A 275 23.55 -22.12 -2.77
CA MET A 275 24.22 -22.77 -1.63
C MET A 275 24.54 -24.24 -1.90
N THR A 276 23.62 -24.98 -2.55
CA THR A 276 23.83 -26.38 -2.93
C THR A 276 24.94 -26.53 -3.97
N ALA A 277 24.90 -25.75 -5.05
CA ALA A 277 25.90 -25.75 -6.11
C ALA A 277 27.31 -25.41 -5.57
N PHE A 278 27.39 -24.45 -4.65
CA PHE A 278 28.63 -24.09 -3.97
C PHE A 278 29.19 -25.27 -3.14
N ALA A 279 28.34 -25.91 -2.33
CA ALA A 279 28.74 -27.09 -1.54
C ALA A 279 29.18 -28.27 -2.43
N GLU A 280 28.53 -28.44 -3.59
CA GLU A 280 28.80 -29.49 -4.57
C GLU A 280 29.90 -29.13 -5.57
N LYS A 281 30.49 -27.93 -5.49
CA LYS A 281 31.53 -27.40 -6.40
C LYS A 281 31.14 -27.45 -7.88
N ARG A 282 29.88 -27.15 -8.19
CA ARG A 282 29.37 -27.04 -9.56
C ARG A 282 28.85 -25.62 -9.84
N GLN A 283 28.62 -25.31 -11.11
CA GLN A 283 27.96 -24.06 -11.48
C GLN A 283 26.48 -24.11 -11.09
N ALA A 284 25.99 -23.02 -10.50
CA ALA A 284 24.59 -22.87 -10.12
C ALA A 284 23.70 -22.67 -11.35
N GLN A 285 22.49 -23.23 -11.29
CA GLN A 285 21.47 -23.09 -12.32
C GLN A 285 20.32 -22.21 -11.81
N TRP A 286 20.37 -20.91 -12.12
CA TRP A 286 19.38 -19.94 -11.63
C TRP A 286 18.04 -20.12 -12.33
N LYS A 287 16.98 -20.27 -11.55
CA LYS A 287 15.60 -20.31 -12.06
C LYS A 287 14.94 -18.94 -12.05
N ASN A 288 15.48 -17.99 -11.28
CA ASN A 288 14.93 -16.65 -11.08
C ASN A 288 13.50 -16.67 -10.52
N GLN A 289 13.23 -17.58 -9.57
CA GLN A 289 11.89 -17.81 -9.00
C GLN A 289 11.90 -17.80 -7.46
N PHE A 290 10.78 -17.38 -6.90
CA PHE A 290 10.44 -17.60 -5.49
C PHE A 290 9.97 -19.03 -5.29
N SER A 291 10.35 -19.64 -4.17
CA SER A 291 9.97 -21.00 -3.81
C SER A 291 8.46 -21.08 -3.57
N PHE A 292 7.79 -21.93 -4.35
CA PHE A 292 6.36 -22.23 -4.23
C PHE A 292 5.96 -22.70 -2.82
N VAL A 293 6.89 -23.26 -2.04
CA VAL A 293 6.62 -23.83 -0.71
C VAL A 293 6.31 -22.76 0.33
N VAL A 294 6.85 -21.53 0.23
CA VAL A 294 6.59 -20.47 1.21
C VAL A 294 5.21 -19.84 1.00
N ILE A 295 4.80 -19.67 -0.27
CA ILE A 295 3.46 -19.20 -0.64
C ILE A 295 2.40 -20.23 -0.21
N TYR A 296 2.66 -21.52 -0.42
CA TYR A 296 1.75 -22.58 0.04
C TYR A 296 1.80 -22.82 1.54
N MET A 297 2.92 -22.64 2.25
CA MET A 297 2.93 -22.77 3.72
C MET A 297 2.17 -21.62 4.38
N ALA A 298 2.26 -20.39 3.85
CA ALA A 298 1.41 -19.28 4.30
C ALA A 298 -0.09 -19.57 4.07
N LEU A 299 -0.45 -20.28 3.00
CA LEU A 299 -1.81 -20.74 2.67
C LEU A 299 -2.24 -22.06 3.35
N ALA A 300 -1.29 -22.91 3.75
CA ALA A 300 -1.53 -24.24 4.32
C ALA A 300 -1.46 -24.23 5.85
N LEU A 301 -0.67 -23.34 6.46
CA LEU A 301 -0.72 -23.06 7.90
C LEU A 301 -2.02 -22.34 8.27
N THR A 302 -2.56 -21.49 7.40
CA THR A 302 -3.94 -20.98 7.55
C THR A 302 -4.97 -22.11 7.47
N ARG A 303 -4.77 -23.13 6.61
CA ARG A 303 -5.70 -24.28 6.54
C ARG A 303 -5.59 -25.28 7.70
N ARG A 304 -4.43 -25.44 8.34
CA ARG A 304 -4.26 -26.40 9.47
C ARG A 304 -4.54 -25.80 10.85
N CYS A 305 -4.41 -24.49 11.04
CA CYS A 305 -4.85 -23.83 12.29
C CYS A 305 -6.36 -23.51 12.32
N LEU A 306 -7.06 -23.55 11.18
CA LEU A 306 -8.52 -23.35 11.11
C LEU A 306 -9.34 -24.66 11.22
N ALA A 307 -8.69 -25.80 11.47
CA ALA A 307 -9.35 -27.12 11.52
C ALA A 307 -9.51 -27.70 12.93
N SER A 308 -9.35 -26.91 13.99
CA SER A 308 -9.74 -27.31 15.35
C SER A 308 -10.78 -26.33 15.94
N ASN A 309 -11.99 -26.84 16.09
CA ASN A 309 -13.14 -26.26 16.79
C ASN A 309 -13.75 -24.97 16.20
N SER A 310 -14.27 -25.03 14.97
CA SER A 310 -15.37 -24.14 14.58
C SER A 310 -16.68 -24.65 15.21
N ARG A 311 -16.98 -24.21 16.43
CA ARG A 311 -18.39 -24.16 16.85
C ARG A 311 -19.02 -23.01 16.08
N THR A 312 -19.98 -23.33 15.21
CA THR A 312 -20.93 -22.33 14.69
C THR A 312 -21.72 -21.83 15.90
N ILE A 313 -21.34 -20.70 16.46
CA ILE A 313 -22.08 -20.08 17.56
C ILE A 313 -23.14 -19.21 16.89
N SER A 314 -24.37 -19.72 16.82
CA SER A 314 -25.53 -18.90 16.49
C SER A 314 -25.92 -18.10 17.73
N PHE A 315 -26.02 -16.78 17.58
CA PHE A 315 -26.50 -15.91 18.65
C PHE A 315 -28.03 -15.84 18.58
N PRO A 316 -28.75 -16.04 19.69
CA PRO A 316 -30.13 -15.58 19.76
C PRO A 316 -30.11 -14.06 19.60
N SER A 317 -30.55 -13.54 18.45
CA SER A 317 -30.84 -12.11 18.31
C SER A 317 -32.05 -11.76 19.19
N ARG A 318 -32.19 -10.48 19.56
CA ARG A 318 -33.42 -9.95 20.19
C ARG A 318 -34.63 -10.58 19.48
N ALA A 319 -35.53 -11.22 20.24
CA ALA A 319 -36.71 -11.90 19.66
C ALA A 319 -37.51 -11.01 18.68
N GLY A 320 -37.39 -9.68 18.79
CA GLY A 320 -37.95 -8.70 17.87
C GLY A 320 -37.29 -8.60 16.47
N TYR A 321 -35.98 -8.84 16.33
CA TYR A 321 -35.31 -8.81 15.02
C TYR A 321 -35.69 -10.05 14.20
N ALA A 322 -35.68 -11.21 14.83
CA ALA A 322 -36.17 -12.45 14.23
C ALA A 322 -37.67 -12.37 13.89
N ALA A 323 -38.51 -11.73 14.71
CA ALA A 323 -39.96 -11.61 14.46
C ALA A 323 -40.32 -10.63 13.32
N LYS A 324 -39.52 -9.59 13.07
CA LYS A 324 -39.66 -8.74 11.86
C LYS A 324 -39.09 -9.42 10.62
N ALA A 325 -38.04 -10.22 10.78
CA ALA A 325 -37.43 -11.05 9.72
C ALA A 325 -38.28 -12.26 9.32
N SER A 326 -39.10 -12.83 10.22
CA SER A 326 -39.76 -14.14 10.05
C SER A 326 -40.88 -14.18 8.98
N LYS A 327 -41.11 -13.10 8.24
CA LYS A 327 -42.08 -13.05 7.13
C LYS A 327 -41.42 -12.96 5.74
N VAL A 328 -40.09 -12.92 5.68
CA VAL A 328 -39.31 -12.74 4.44
C VAL A 328 -38.38 -13.96 4.27
N PRO A 329 -38.20 -14.49 3.05
CA PRO A 329 -37.24 -15.57 2.80
C PRO A 329 -35.84 -15.20 3.31
N SER A 330 -35.20 -16.10 4.06
CA SER A 330 -33.81 -15.95 4.52
C SER A 330 -32.87 -16.88 3.75
N GLU A 331 -31.61 -16.49 3.68
CA GLU A 331 -30.51 -17.30 3.18
C GLU A 331 -29.35 -17.27 4.17
N ASN A 332 -28.60 -18.36 4.25
CA ASN A 332 -27.38 -18.40 5.04
C ASN A 332 -26.30 -17.55 4.38
N MET A 333 -25.93 -16.44 5.01
CA MET A 333 -24.93 -15.50 4.51
C MET A 333 -23.83 -15.31 5.54
N ASN A 334 -22.58 -15.29 5.07
CA ASN A 334 -21.51 -14.72 5.88
C ASN A 334 -21.56 -13.19 5.89
N MET A 335 -20.78 -12.54 6.74
CA MET A 335 -20.88 -11.08 6.93
C MET A 335 -20.58 -10.29 5.64
N PHE A 336 -19.59 -10.67 4.82
CA PHE A 336 -19.34 -9.93 3.57
C PHE A 336 -20.49 -10.10 2.57
N MET A 337 -21.13 -11.28 2.52
CA MET A 337 -22.31 -11.52 1.70
C MET A 337 -23.51 -10.71 2.20
N ALA A 338 -23.71 -10.61 3.51
CA ALA A 338 -24.78 -9.81 4.10
C ALA A 338 -24.60 -8.30 3.81
N ILE A 339 -23.36 -7.81 3.85
CA ILE A 339 -23.00 -6.44 3.46
C ILE A 339 -23.28 -6.20 1.97
N ASN A 340 -22.88 -7.13 1.10
CA ASN A 340 -23.22 -7.08 -0.32
C ASN A 340 -24.75 -7.06 -0.55
N SER A 341 -25.49 -7.88 0.18
CA SER A 341 -26.95 -7.93 0.15
C SER A 341 -27.58 -6.60 0.59
N ALA A 342 -27.08 -5.97 1.65
CA ALA A 342 -27.52 -4.65 2.10
C ALA A 342 -27.32 -3.57 1.04
N MET A 343 -26.12 -3.48 0.46
CA MET A 343 -25.83 -2.49 -0.58
C MET A 343 -26.65 -2.76 -1.84
N THR A 344 -26.87 -4.03 -2.18
CA THR A 344 -27.75 -4.43 -3.29
C THR A 344 -29.17 -3.91 -3.08
N VAL A 345 -29.79 -4.19 -1.94
CA VAL A 345 -31.15 -3.73 -1.61
C VAL A 345 -31.24 -2.20 -1.70
N ALA A 346 -30.29 -1.49 -1.08
CA ALA A 346 -30.27 -0.02 -1.11
C ALA A 346 -30.12 0.57 -2.52
N MET A 347 -29.37 -0.09 -3.41
CA MET A 347 -29.16 0.35 -4.78
C MET A 347 -30.32 -0.02 -5.72
N GLU A 348 -31.07 -1.08 -5.42
CA GLU A 348 -32.30 -1.44 -6.14
C GLU A 348 -33.45 -0.51 -5.80
N GLU A 349 -33.62 -0.19 -4.52
CA GLU A 349 -34.69 0.68 -4.05
C GLU A 349 -34.52 2.13 -4.52
N ASN A 350 -33.29 2.63 -4.49
CA ASN A 350 -33.01 4.01 -4.87
C ASN A 350 -32.05 4.07 -6.07
N PRO A 351 -32.54 4.45 -7.27
CA PRO A 351 -31.70 4.56 -8.47
C PRO A 351 -30.63 5.64 -8.36
N LYS A 352 -30.74 6.53 -7.37
CA LYS A 352 -29.78 7.59 -7.07
C LYS A 352 -28.61 7.13 -6.20
N THR A 353 -28.70 5.97 -5.56
CA THR A 353 -27.62 5.44 -4.73
C THR A 353 -26.41 5.10 -5.59
N VAL A 354 -25.24 5.58 -5.21
CA VAL A 354 -23.96 5.26 -5.86
C VAL A 354 -23.00 4.64 -4.85
N MET A 355 -22.11 3.79 -5.35
CA MET A 355 -21.03 3.18 -4.59
C MET A 355 -19.69 3.47 -5.27
N PHE A 356 -18.72 3.96 -4.51
CA PHE A 356 -17.35 4.12 -4.99
C PHE A 356 -16.32 4.01 -3.87
N GLY A 357 -15.07 3.82 -4.28
CA GLY A 357 -13.91 3.71 -3.41
C GLY A 357 -12.77 3.10 -4.20
N GLU A 358 -11.67 2.78 -3.54
CA GLU A 358 -10.57 2.04 -4.17
C GLU A 358 -11.00 0.60 -4.45
N ASP A 359 -10.79 0.11 -5.66
CA ASP A 359 -10.96 -1.30 -6.04
C ASP A 359 -12.37 -1.90 -5.94
N VAL A 360 -13.40 -1.10 -5.66
CA VAL A 360 -14.78 -1.58 -5.52
C VAL A 360 -15.37 -2.14 -6.83
N ALA A 361 -14.87 -1.72 -7.99
CA ALA A 361 -15.44 -2.05 -9.30
C ALA A 361 -15.32 -3.54 -9.66
N PHE A 362 -14.23 -4.21 -9.25
CA PHE A 362 -14.06 -5.65 -9.49
C PHE A 362 -14.71 -6.51 -8.38
N GLY A 363 -15.11 -5.89 -7.28
CA GLY A 363 -15.73 -6.55 -6.14
C GLY A 363 -15.15 -6.18 -4.78
N GLY A 364 -14.12 -5.33 -4.73
CA GLY A 364 -13.43 -4.93 -3.51
C GLY A 364 -12.47 -6.02 -3.00
N VAL A 365 -11.45 -5.61 -2.26
CA VAL A 365 -10.42 -6.52 -1.73
C VAL A 365 -10.97 -7.58 -0.77
N PHE A 366 -12.09 -7.27 -0.09
CA PHE A 366 -12.83 -8.19 0.78
C PHE A 366 -14.07 -8.82 0.14
N ARG A 367 -14.29 -8.63 -1.16
CA ARG A 367 -15.44 -9.15 -1.93
C ARG A 367 -16.81 -8.58 -1.55
N CYS A 368 -16.86 -7.47 -0.83
CA CYS A 368 -18.13 -6.86 -0.40
C CYS A 368 -18.97 -6.29 -1.57
N SER A 369 -18.35 -5.94 -2.71
CA SER A 369 -19.05 -5.36 -3.87
C SER A 369 -19.04 -6.24 -5.12
N VAL A 370 -18.78 -7.54 -4.95
CA VAL A 370 -18.75 -8.51 -6.08
C VAL A 370 -20.07 -8.44 -6.87
N ASN A 371 -19.96 -8.47 -8.20
CA ASN A 371 -21.05 -8.41 -9.18
C ASN A 371 -21.90 -7.13 -9.16
N MET A 372 -21.61 -6.15 -8.30
CA MET A 372 -22.43 -4.92 -8.21
C MET A 372 -22.28 -4.03 -9.43
N ARG A 373 -21.06 -3.89 -9.99
CA ARG A 373 -20.82 -3.10 -11.20
C ARG A 373 -21.51 -3.68 -12.43
N GLU A 374 -21.52 -5.00 -12.55
CA GLU A 374 -22.23 -5.70 -13.62
C GLU A 374 -23.74 -5.50 -13.50
N ARG A 375 -24.28 -5.52 -12.27
CA ARG A 375 -25.71 -5.35 -11.99
C ARG A 375 -26.21 -3.91 -12.15
N PHE A 376 -25.49 -2.91 -11.64
CA PHE A 376 -25.95 -1.52 -11.57
C PHE A 376 -25.28 -0.57 -12.57
N GLY A 377 -24.27 -1.07 -13.29
CA GLY A 377 -23.54 -0.33 -14.30
C GLY A 377 -22.39 0.53 -13.76
N PRO A 378 -21.46 0.93 -14.66
CA PRO A 378 -20.24 1.63 -14.29
C PRO A 378 -20.45 3.07 -13.81
N SER A 379 -21.63 3.65 -14.04
CA SER A 379 -21.99 5.00 -13.56
C SER A 379 -22.42 5.01 -12.09
N ARG A 380 -22.80 3.86 -11.53
CA ARG A 380 -23.26 3.73 -10.15
C ARG A 380 -22.27 2.98 -9.26
N VAL A 381 -21.40 2.15 -9.84
CA VAL A 381 -20.34 1.43 -9.13
C VAL A 381 -19.00 1.62 -9.84
N PHE A 382 -18.11 2.43 -9.26
CA PHE A 382 -16.85 2.82 -9.89
C PHE A 382 -15.69 3.00 -8.91
N ASN A 383 -14.47 2.84 -9.43
CA ASN A 383 -13.26 3.10 -8.66
C ASN A 383 -12.99 4.60 -8.57
N SER A 384 -12.49 5.05 -7.42
CA SER A 384 -11.85 6.35 -7.27
C SER A 384 -10.34 6.25 -7.56
N PRO A 385 -9.64 7.39 -7.76
CA PRO A 385 -8.20 7.46 -7.48
C PRO A 385 -7.88 7.06 -6.04
N LEU A 386 -6.63 6.69 -5.78
CA LEU A 386 -6.14 6.28 -4.46
C LEU A 386 -5.91 7.51 -3.57
N THR A 387 -6.96 7.97 -2.89
CA THR A 387 -6.96 9.19 -2.07
C THR A 387 -8.21 9.30 -1.20
N GLU A 388 -8.09 8.95 0.08
CA GLU A 388 -9.23 8.88 1.01
C GLU A 388 -9.84 10.25 1.29
N GLN A 389 -9.02 11.30 1.37
CA GLN A 389 -9.52 12.68 1.45
C GLN A 389 -10.37 13.06 0.23
N GLY A 390 -9.98 12.61 -0.97
CA GLY A 390 -10.74 12.87 -2.19
C GLY A 390 -12.01 12.03 -2.23
N ILE A 391 -11.97 10.77 -1.78
CA ILE A 391 -13.17 9.92 -1.62
C ILE A 391 -14.20 10.60 -0.73
N ALA A 392 -13.79 11.09 0.45
CA ALA A 392 -14.71 11.76 1.38
C ALA A 392 -15.23 13.09 0.85
N GLY A 393 -14.37 13.96 0.34
CA GLY A 393 -14.79 15.23 -0.24
C GLY A 393 -15.74 15.04 -1.43
N PHE A 394 -15.46 14.05 -2.28
CA PHE A 394 -16.33 13.71 -3.42
C PHE A 394 -17.68 13.16 -2.95
N ALA A 395 -17.70 12.29 -1.94
CA ALA A 395 -18.95 11.76 -1.36
C ALA A 395 -19.85 12.88 -0.83
N PHE A 396 -19.28 13.80 -0.05
CA PHE A 396 -20.01 14.94 0.47
C PHE A 396 -20.45 15.90 -0.64
N GLY A 397 -19.61 16.14 -1.64
CA GLY A 397 -19.97 16.95 -2.80
C GLY A 397 -21.18 16.37 -3.54
N MET A 398 -21.21 15.06 -3.79
CA MET A 398 -22.33 14.37 -4.42
C MET A 398 -23.61 14.46 -3.57
N ALA A 399 -23.52 14.19 -2.27
CA ALA A 399 -24.67 14.25 -1.37
C ALA A 399 -25.22 15.68 -1.20
N ALA A 400 -24.35 16.69 -1.20
CA ALA A 400 -24.74 18.10 -1.09
C ALA A 400 -25.61 18.58 -2.27
N THR A 401 -25.56 17.90 -3.42
CA THR A 401 -26.47 18.18 -4.55
C THR A 401 -27.92 17.79 -4.26
N GLY A 402 -28.16 16.96 -3.24
CA GLY A 402 -29.47 16.36 -2.95
C GLY A 402 -29.89 15.29 -3.97
N GLN A 403 -29.01 14.92 -4.91
CA GLN A 403 -29.34 13.97 -5.97
C GLN A 403 -28.85 12.56 -5.73
N HIS A 404 -28.02 12.31 -4.71
CA HIS A 404 -27.39 11.01 -4.47
C HIS A 404 -27.37 10.63 -2.99
N ASP A 405 -27.70 9.37 -2.71
CA ASP A 405 -27.24 8.67 -1.51
C ASP A 405 -25.90 7.99 -1.87
N VAL A 406 -24.91 8.06 -1.00
CA VAL A 406 -23.53 7.69 -1.33
C VAL A 406 -23.01 6.64 -0.37
N ILE A 407 -22.56 5.51 -0.93
CA ILE A 407 -21.85 4.46 -0.23
C ILE A 407 -20.37 4.58 -0.60
N ALA A 408 -19.57 5.15 0.29
CA ALA A 408 -18.13 5.33 0.07
C ALA A 408 -17.34 4.26 0.84
N GLU A 409 -16.45 3.53 0.16
CA GLU A 409 -15.56 2.56 0.80
C GLU A 409 -14.21 3.21 1.12
N MET A 410 -13.81 3.14 2.39
CA MET A 410 -12.43 3.33 2.84
C MET A 410 -11.81 1.94 2.96
N GLN A 411 -10.74 1.65 2.22
CA GLN A 411 -10.29 0.26 2.02
C GLN A 411 -9.91 -0.43 3.35
N PHE A 412 -9.40 0.32 4.32
CA PHE A 412 -9.28 -0.08 5.72
C PHE A 412 -9.61 1.10 6.64
N ALA A 413 -10.15 0.84 7.83
CA ALA A 413 -10.36 1.87 8.85
C ALA A 413 -9.04 2.54 9.27
N ASP A 414 -7.93 1.82 9.16
CA ASP A 414 -6.57 2.32 9.35
C ASP A 414 -6.22 3.47 8.39
N TYR A 415 -6.84 3.52 7.20
CA TYR A 415 -6.59 4.49 6.14
C TYR A 415 -7.64 5.61 6.10
N ILE A 416 -8.56 5.68 7.06
CA ILE A 416 -9.58 6.74 7.08
C ILE A 416 -9.02 8.11 7.51
N PHE A 417 -7.82 8.15 8.11
CA PHE A 417 -7.28 9.37 8.70
C PHE A 417 -6.96 10.51 7.72
N PRO A 418 -6.50 10.28 6.47
CA PRO A 418 -6.44 11.34 5.47
C PRO A 418 -7.81 11.99 5.22
N ALA A 419 -8.90 11.24 5.36
CA ALA A 419 -10.27 11.76 5.24
C ALA A 419 -10.80 12.42 6.53
N PHE A 420 -10.03 12.43 7.62
CA PHE A 420 -10.50 12.89 8.93
C PHE A 420 -11.01 14.33 8.90
N ASP A 421 -10.29 15.23 8.23
CA ASP A 421 -10.71 16.62 8.09
C ASP A 421 -12.05 16.76 7.34
N GLN A 422 -12.20 16.05 6.22
CA GLN A 422 -13.46 16.04 5.47
C GLN A 422 -14.61 15.50 6.32
N ILE A 423 -14.40 14.41 7.07
CA ILE A 423 -15.47 13.82 7.88
C ILE A 423 -15.83 14.74 9.06
N VAL A 424 -14.83 15.25 9.78
CA VAL A 424 -15.00 15.96 11.05
C VAL A 424 -15.35 17.44 10.86
N ASN A 425 -14.63 18.16 10.01
CA ASN A 425 -14.82 19.60 9.82
C ASN A 425 -15.88 19.92 8.78
N GLU A 426 -15.96 19.13 7.70
CA GLU A 426 -16.92 19.36 6.63
C GLU A 426 -18.23 18.60 6.86
N GLY A 427 -18.19 17.27 6.79
CA GLY A 427 -19.37 16.40 6.78
C GLY A 427 -20.23 16.51 8.03
N ALA A 428 -19.64 16.31 9.20
CA ALA A 428 -20.34 16.34 10.48
C ALA A 428 -21.02 17.70 10.76
N LYS A 429 -20.38 18.79 10.31
CA LYS A 429 -20.85 20.16 10.58
C LYS A 429 -21.72 20.72 9.46
N TYR A 430 -21.87 20.04 8.33
CA TYR A 430 -22.47 20.58 7.10
C TYR A 430 -23.91 21.08 7.29
N ARG A 431 -24.74 20.27 7.97
CA ARG A 431 -26.13 20.64 8.28
C ARG A 431 -26.20 21.78 9.29
N TYR A 432 -25.35 21.72 10.33
CA TYR A 432 -25.32 22.71 11.40
C TYR A 432 -24.85 24.09 10.90
N ARG A 433 -23.73 24.15 10.18
CA ARG A 433 -23.13 25.40 9.67
C ARG A 433 -24.00 26.13 8.66
N SER A 434 -24.91 25.41 8.01
CA SER A 434 -25.88 25.97 7.07
C SER A 434 -27.26 26.23 7.68
N SER A 435 -27.44 26.01 9.00
CA SER A 435 -28.75 26.07 9.67
C SER A 435 -29.82 25.23 8.97
N GLY A 436 -29.43 24.07 8.44
CA GLY A 436 -30.31 23.15 7.72
C GLY A 436 -30.57 23.48 6.25
N ALA A 437 -30.03 24.59 5.72
CA ALA A 437 -30.19 24.95 4.31
C ALA A 437 -29.53 23.93 3.34
N TYR A 438 -28.45 23.29 3.78
CA TYR A 438 -27.79 22.21 3.05
C TYR A 438 -27.52 21.01 3.97
N HIS A 439 -27.36 19.82 3.40
CA HIS A 439 -26.93 18.65 4.16
C HIS A 439 -26.18 17.65 3.28
N VAL A 440 -25.40 16.81 3.96
CA VAL A 440 -24.73 15.65 3.35
C VAL A 440 -25.17 14.34 4.02
N GLY A 441 -26.39 14.32 4.59
CA GLY A 441 -27.05 13.09 4.98
C GLY A 441 -27.28 12.16 3.79
N GLY A 442 -27.33 10.85 4.03
CA GLY A 442 -27.31 9.82 2.99
C GLY A 442 -25.90 9.41 2.53
N VAL A 443 -24.85 9.95 3.16
CA VAL A 443 -23.47 9.45 2.99
C VAL A 443 -23.18 8.40 4.05
N THR A 444 -22.77 7.22 3.63
CA THR A 444 -22.22 6.17 4.50
C THR A 444 -20.80 5.84 4.08
N PHE A 445 -19.84 6.10 4.96
CA PHE A 445 -18.49 5.57 4.85
C PHE A 445 -18.43 4.19 5.46
N ARG A 446 -18.06 3.19 4.68
CA ARG A 446 -17.85 1.83 5.17
C ARG A 446 -16.37 1.48 5.14
N ALA A 447 -15.89 0.86 6.22
CA ALA A 447 -14.46 0.61 6.40
C ALA A 447 -14.20 -0.70 7.18
N PRO A 448 -13.39 -1.63 6.65
CA PRO A 448 -12.93 -2.80 7.40
C PRO A 448 -12.09 -2.40 8.62
N CYS A 449 -12.45 -2.84 9.82
CA CYS A 449 -11.81 -2.46 11.09
C CYS A 449 -11.37 -3.67 11.93
N GLY A 450 -10.67 -3.41 13.04
CA GLY A 450 -10.38 -4.38 14.09
C GLY A 450 -9.29 -5.41 13.77
N ALA A 451 -8.88 -6.15 14.78
CA ALA A 451 -7.87 -7.20 14.73
C ALA A 451 -8.19 -8.29 13.67
N VAL A 452 -7.15 -8.95 13.12
CA VAL A 452 -7.32 -10.01 12.09
C VAL A 452 -6.30 -11.16 12.21
N GLY A 453 -5.54 -11.19 13.29
CA GLY A 453 -4.50 -12.16 13.65
C GLY A 453 -3.09 -11.82 13.17
N HIS A 454 -2.96 -10.92 12.18
CA HIS A 454 -1.71 -10.68 11.46
C HIS A 454 -1.69 -9.32 10.72
N GLY A 455 -2.56 -8.39 11.10
CA GLY A 455 -2.71 -7.11 10.36
C GLY A 455 -1.60 -6.09 10.65
N GLY A 456 -0.87 -6.27 11.75
CA GLY A 456 0.15 -5.32 12.19
C GLY A 456 -0.45 -3.94 12.49
N LEU A 457 0.32 -2.89 12.20
CA LEU A 457 -0.05 -1.52 12.60
C LEU A 457 -1.22 -0.95 11.77
N TYR A 458 -1.33 -1.34 10.50
CA TYR A 458 -2.15 -0.62 9.51
C TYR A 458 -3.26 -1.48 8.87
N HIS A 459 -3.55 -2.65 9.44
CA HIS A 459 -4.71 -3.44 9.06
C HIS A 459 -5.43 -4.02 10.27
N SER A 460 -5.36 -3.35 11.42
CA SER A 460 -5.87 -3.88 12.71
C SER A 460 -6.53 -2.82 13.59
N GLN A 461 -6.52 -1.55 13.19
CA GLN A 461 -6.98 -0.47 14.07
C GLN A 461 -8.50 -0.52 14.30
N SER A 462 -8.87 -0.16 15.52
CA SER A 462 -10.24 0.21 15.92
C SER A 462 -10.21 1.70 16.24
N VAL A 463 -10.75 2.51 15.33
CA VAL A 463 -10.56 3.98 15.28
C VAL A 463 -11.81 4.75 15.70
N GLU A 464 -12.84 4.07 16.17
CA GLU A 464 -14.15 4.64 16.49
C GLU A 464 -14.09 5.78 17.50
N ALA A 465 -13.16 5.72 18.46
CA ALA A 465 -13.02 6.73 19.50
C ALA A 465 -12.61 8.11 18.94
N PHE A 466 -11.80 8.15 17.88
CA PHE A 466 -11.41 9.41 17.22
C PHE A 466 -12.62 10.15 16.65
N PHE A 467 -13.58 9.40 16.13
CA PHE A 467 -14.79 9.94 15.52
C PHE A 467 -15.92 10.14 16.53
N ALA A 468 -15.97 9.36 17.61
CA ALA A 468 -17.00 9.48 18.63
C ALA A 468 -17.03 10.85 19.34
N HIS A 469 -15.92 11.59 19.31
CA HIS A 469 -15.84 12.96 19.82
C HIS A 469 -16.37 14.03 18.83
N CYS A 470 -16.90 13.64 17.67
CA CYS A 470 -17.36 14.56 16.64
C CYS A 470 -18.91 14.58 16.55
N PRO A 471 -19.60 15.61 17.07
CA PRO A 471 -21.04 15.75 16.90
C PRO A 471 -21.41 15.96 15.44
N GLY A 472 -22.47 15.28 14.99
CA GLY A 472 -23.04 15.41 13.64
C GLY A 472 -22.82 14.21 12.71
N ILE A 473 -22.04 13.22 13.15
CA ILE A 473 -21.92 11.90 12.50
C ILE A 473 -22.56 10.81 13.36
N LYS A 474 -22.88 9.68 12.74
CA LYS A 474 -23.28 8.44 13.42
C LYS A 474 -22.27 7.33 13.15
N ILE A 475 -22.08 6.43 14.10
CA ILE A 475 -21.08 5.36 14.01
C ILE A 475 -21.70 4.03 14.44
N ALA A 476 -21.67 3.02 13.57
CA ALA A 476 -22.15 1.67 13.86
C ALA A 476 -21.07 0.61 13.59
N MET A 477 -21.11 -0.47 14.37
CA MET A 477 -20.20 -1.61 14.24
C MET A 477 -20.94 -2.92 14.56
N PRO A 478 -21.26 -3.77 13.57
CA PRO A 478 -22.01 -5.00 13.77
C PRO A 478 -21.16 -6.12 14.36
N ARG A 479 -21.77 -7.06 15.09
CA ARG A 479 -21.12 -8.29 15.58
C ARG A 479 -21.36 -9.51 14.70
N SER A 480 -22.34 -9.46 13.78
CA SER A 480 -22.78 -10.64 13.01
C SER A 480 -23.27 -10.28 11.60
N ALA A 481 -23.44 -11.28 10.74
CA ALA A 481 -23.93 -11.10 9.37
C ALA A 481 -25.35 -10.50 9.33
N LEU A 482 -26.27 -11.01 10.16
CA LEU A 482 -27.63 -10.45 10.28
C LEU A 482 -27.59 -8.97 10.69
N GLN A 483 -26.79 -8.64 11.70
CA GLN A 483 -26.64 -7.27 12.14
C GLN A 483 -26.00 -6.37 11.09
N ALA A 484 -24.99 -6.88 10.39
CA ALA A 484 -24.28 -6.12 9.38
C ALA A 484 -25.23 -5.63 8.29
N LYS A 485 -26.16 -6.49 7.83
CA LYS A 485 -27.16 -6.07 6.86
C LYS A 485 -28.11 -5.00 7.41
N GLY A 486 -28.73 -5.27 8.56
CA GLY A 486 -29.75 -4.38 9.12
C GLY A 486 -29.21 -3.00 9.52
N LEU A 487 -28.02 -2.95 10.13
CA LEU A 487 -27.38 -1.69 10.55
C LEU A 487 -26.81 -0.92 9.34
N LEU A 488 -26.28 -1.60 8.32
CA LEU A 488 -25.79 -0.93 7.12
C LEU A 488 -26.93 -0.29 6.32
N LEU A 489 -28.06 -0.99 6.16
CA LEU A 489 -29.26 -0.41 5.55
C LEU A 489 -29.73 0.83 6.32
N ALA A 490 -29.80 0.75 7.66
CA ALA A 490 -30.12 1.89 8.49
C ALA A 490 -29.13 3.07 8.32
N CYS A 491 -27.83 2.81 8.18
CA CYS A 491 -26.83 3.84 7.90
C CYS A 491 -27.04 4.51 6.53
N ILE A 492 -27.26 3.71 5.48
CA ILE A 492 -27.44 4.21 4.11
C ILE A 492 -28.68 5.11 4.03
N ARG A 493 -29.75 4.77 4.75
CA ARG A 493 -31.01 5.54 4.74
C ARG A 493 -31.01 6.73 5.71
N ASP A 494 -30.06 6.78 6.65
CA ASP A 494 -29.98 7.87 7.63
C ASP A 494 -29.68 9.21 6.96
N ARG A 495 -30.31 10.27 7.48
CA ARG A 495 -30.14 11.63 6.97
C ARG A 495 -29.05 12.40 7.71
N ASN A 496 -28.10 11.68 8.31
CA ASN A 496 -26.83 12.18 8.81
C ASN A 496 -25.70 11.36 8.17
N PRO A 497 -24.48 11.92 8.07
CA PRO A 497 -23.33 11.15 7.64
C PRO A 497 -23.05 10.01 8.63
N CYS A 498 -22.93 8.79 8.10
CA CYS A 498 -22.68 7.58 8.87
C CYS A 498 -21.28 7.03 8.60
N ILE A 499 -20.66 6.45 9.63
CA ILE A 499 -19.49 5.59 9.51
C ILE A 499 -19.89 4.19 9.96
N PHE A 500 -19.71 3.22 9.08
CA PHE A 500 -20.02 1.82 9.30
C PHE A 500 -18.72 1.02 9.33
N PHE A 501 -18.29 0.65 10.53
CA PHE A 501 -17.07 -0.13 10.72
C PHE A 501 -17.38 -1.61 10.64
N GLU A 502 -16.63 -2.34 9.81
CA GLU A 502 -16.88 -3.75 9.50
C GLU A 502 -15.78 -4.61 10.14
N PRO A 503 -16.04 -5.37 11.22
CA PRO A 503 -15.00 -6.17 11.87
C PRO A 503 -14.48 -7.25 10.92
N LYS A 504 -13.31 -7.02 10.34
CA LYS A 504 -12.85 -7.79 9.17
C LYS A 504 -12.57 -9.26 9.47
N ALA A 505 -12.23 -9.58 10.72
CA ALA A 505 -12.12 -10.96 11.20
C ALA A 505 -13.44 -11.75 11.03
N LEU A 506 -14.59 -11.06 11.01
CA LEU A 506 -15.91 -11.67 10.93
C LEU A 506 -16.42 -11.84 9.50
N TYR A 507 -15.79 -11.23 8.49
CA TYR A 507 -16.26 -11.29 7.10
C TYR A 507 -16.60 -12.71 6.63
N ARG A 508 -15.72 -13.67 6.97
CA ARG A 508 -15.87 -15.07 6.60
C ARG A 508 -16.16 -16.00 7.77
N ALA A 509 -16.02 -15.50 9.01
CA ALA A 509 -16.18 -16.29 10.22
C ALA A 509 -17.61 -16.24 10.77
N SER A 510 -18.32 -15.12 10.63
CA SER A 510 -19.73 -15.00 11.01
C SER A 510 -20.60 -15.44 9.85
N SER A 511 -21.57 -16.34 10.12
CA SER A 511 -22.57 -16.83 9.17
C SER A 511 -23.91 -16.96 9.90
N ASP A 512 -24.94 -16.29 9.39
CA ASP A 512 -26.28 -16.26 9.97
C ASP A 512 -27.34 -16.55 8.90
N GLU A 513 -28.54 -16.94 9.31
CA GLU A 513 -29.74 -16.83 8.47
C GLU A 513 -30.11 -15.35 8.33
N VAL A 514 -29.91 -14.78 7.14
CA VAL A 514 -30.12 -13.36 6.86
C VAL A 514 -31.29 -13.21 5.89
N PRO A 515 -32.32 -12.38 6.20
CA PRO A 515 -33.40 -12.08 5.26
C PRO A 515 -32.86 -11.58 3.92
N VAL A 516 -33.34 -12.12 2.80
CA VAL A 516 -32.93 -11.71 1.45
C VAL A 516 -33.49 -10.32 1.12
N GLY A 517 -34.73 -10.05 1.54
CA GLY A 517 -35.40 -8.75 1.35
C GLY A 517 -34.90 -7.64 2.27
N ASP A 518 -35.63 -6.54 2.28
CA ASP A 518 -35.35 -5.36 3.11
C ASP A 518 -35.68 -5.59 4.59
N PHE A 519 -34.80 -5.11 5.47
CA PHE A 519 -35.07 -4.89 6.89
C PHE A 519 -34.02 -3.94 7.49
N GLU A 520 -34.33 -3.34 8.63
CA GLU A 520 -33.41 -2.48 9.37
C GLU A 520 -33.28 -2.89 10.83
N ILE A 521 -32.11 -2.61 11.37
CA ILE A 521 -31.87 -2.56 12.80
C ILE A 521 -31.67 -1.08 13.16
N PRO A 522 -32.42 -0.54 14.13
CA PRO A 522 -32.36 0.87 14.47
C PRO A 522 -30.98 1.25 15.01
N LEU A 523 -30.45 2.37 14.53
CA LEU A 523 -29.24 2.98 15.07
C LEU A 523 -29.54 3.57 16.45
N GLY A 524 -28.58 3.44 17.37
CA GLY A 524 -28.69 3.96 18.74
C GLY A 524 -29.47 3.07 19.71
N GLU A 525 -29.78 1.83 19.32
CA GLU A 525 -30.31 0.81 20.23
C GLU A 525 -29.25 -0.27 20.50
N ALA A 526 -29.02 -0.62 21.77
CA ALA A 526 -28.16 -1.74 22.15
C ALA A 526 -28.93 -3.06 22.17
N ASP A 527 -28.22 -4.18 22.10
CA ASP A 527 -28.78 -5.53 22.15
C ASP A 527 -28.25 -6.28 23.38
N ILE A 528 -29.14 -6.76 24.24
CA ILE A 528 -28.76 -7.64 25.36
C ILE A 528 -28.67 -9.06 24.80
N VAL A 529 -27.46 -9.47 24.43
CA VAL A 529 -27.22 -10.77 23.79
C VAL A 529 -27.21 -11.93 24.77
N ARG A 530 -27.09 -11.61 26.06
CA ARG A 530 -27.16 -12.55 27.18
C ARG A 530 -27.66 -11.83 28.42
N GLU A 531 -28.75 -12.32 28.99
CA GLU A 531 -29.26 -11.84 30.28
C GLU A 531 -28.39 -12.38 31.43
N GLY A 532 -28.21 -11.54 32.46
CA GLY A 532 -27.50 -11.92 33.68
C GLY A 532 -27.83 -11.00 34.86
N SER A 533 -27.30 -11.32 36.04
CA SER A 533 -27.68 -10.67 37.30
C SER A 533 -26.51 -10.12 38.12
N ASP A 534 -25.28 -10.58 37.90
CA ASP A 534 -24.19 -10.30 38.84
C ASP A 534 -23.21 -9.24 38.31
N VAL A 535 -23.03 -9.19 36.99
CA VAL A 535 -22.17 -8.21 36.30
C VAL A 535 -22.64 -7.95 34.87
N THR A 536 -22.60 -6.69 34.45
CA THR A 536 -22.83 -6.26 33.07
C THR A 536 -21.52 -6.09 32.31
N ILE A 537 -21.40 -6.69 31.13
CA ILE A 537 -20.31 -6.46 30.18
C ILE A 537 -20.84 -5.71 28.97
N ILE A 538 -20.18 -4.61 28.60
CA ILE A 538 -20.51 -3.80 27.42
C ILE A 538 -19.38 -3.97 26.40
N ALA A 539 -19.73 -4.35 25.18
CA ALA A 539 -18.80 -4.52 24.06
C ALA A 539 -19.46 -4.20 22.72
N TRP A 540 -18.68 -4.22 21.64
CA TRP A 540 -19.16 -4.05 20.26
C TRP A 540 -18.27 -4.82 19.28
N GLY A 541 -18.79 -5.08 18.07
CA GLY A 541 -18.06 -5.77 17.02
C GLY A 541 -17.61 -7.19 17.43
N ASN A 542 -16.38 -7.54 17.03
CA ASN A 542 -15.80 -8.85 17.32
C ASN A 542 -15.58 -9.10 18.84
N GLN A 543 -15.45 -8.04 19.64
CA GLN A 543 -15.23 -8.16 21.07
C GLN A 543 -16.41 -8.79 21.82
N VAL A 544 -17.64 -8.66 21.30
CA VAL A 544 -18.83 -9.31 21.88
C VAL A 544 -18.66 -10.82 21.97
N HIS A 545 -18.05 -11.44 20.95
CA HIS A 545 -17.76 -12.88 20.93
C HIS A 545 -16.79 -13.28 22.05
N LYS A 546 -15.75 -12.47 22.29
CA LYS A 546 -14.77 -12.72 23.36
C LYS A 546 -15.39 -12.55 24.76
N CYS A 547 -16.33 -11.61 24.91
CA CYS A 547 -17.08 -11.44 26.14
C CYS A 547 -18.03 -12.60 26.41
N MET A 548 -18.67 -13.14 25.37
CA MET A 548 -19.52 -14.33 25.48
C MET A 548 -18.73 -15.57 25.88
N ASP A 549 -17.56 -15.80 25.25
CA ASP A 549 -16.64 -16.87 25.65
C ASP A 549 -16.21 -16.73 27.12
N ALA A 550 -15.91 -15.51 27.58
CA ALA A 550 -15.53 -15.24 28.96
C ALA A 550 -16.70 -15.47 29.94
N ALA A 551 -17.90 -15.05 29.57
CA ALA A 551 -19.12 -15.27 30.35
C ALA A 551 -19.40 -16.78 30.52
N ASP A 552 -19.19 -17.58 29.47
CA ASP A 552 -19.32 -19.04 29.52
C ASP A 552 -18.27 -19.70 30.44
N MET A 553 -17.05 -19.14 30.49
CA MET A 553 -16.01 -19.63 31.39
C MET A 553 -16.41 -19.47 32.87
N VAL A 554 -16.89 -18.28 33.24
CA VAL A 554 -17.21 -17.94 34.65
C VAL A 554 -18.60 -18.43 35.08
N THR A 555 -19.47 -18.83 34.15
CA THR A 555 -20.76 -19.46 34.49
C THR A 555 -20.57 -20.72 35.33
N LYS A 556 -19.51 -21.48 35.06
CA LYS A 556 -19.16 -22.70 35.81
C LYS A 556 -18.75 -22.39 37.26
N GLU A 557 -18.40 -21.14 37.53
CA GLU A 557 -18.05 -20.63 38.86
C GLU A 557 -19.27 -20.01 39.58
N GLY A 558 -20.45 -20.09 38.97
CA GLY A 558 -21.70 -19.56 39.54
C GLY A 558 -21.95 -18.09 39.27
N ILE A 559 -21.16 -17.43 38.41
CA ILE A 559 -21.30 -16.00 38.10
C ILE A 559 -22.24 -15.79 36.90
N SER A 560 -23.34 -15.09 37.12
CA SER A 560 -24.35 -14.72 36.14
C SER A 560 -23.98 -13.41 35.43
N THR A 561 -23.49 -13.53 34.20
CA THR A 561 -22.99 -12.39 33.40
C THR A 561 -24.03 -11.93 32.36
N GLU A 562 -24.37 -10.64 32.40
CA GLU A 562 -25.12 -9.96 31.35
C GLU A 562 -24.15 -9.42 30.29
N VAL A 563 -24.43 -9.63 29.01
CA VAL A 563 -23.61 -9.10 27.90
C VAL A 563 -24.47 -8.21 27.02
N VAL A 564 -24.03 -6.96 26.86
CA VAL A 564 -24.66 -5.91 26.07
C VAL A 564 -23.77 -5.60 24.87
N ASP A 565 -24.29 -5.85 23.66
CA ASP A 565 -23.72 -5.36 22.41
C ASP A 565 -24.23 -3.95 22.14
N LEU A 566 -23.31 -2.99 22.06
CA LEU A 566 -23.66 -1.59 21.84
C LEU A 566 -24.27 -1.32 20.46
N GLN A 567 -23.86 -2.06 19.42
CA GLN A 567 -24.19 -1.87 18.00
C GLN A 567 -23.81 -0.50 17.40
N THR A 568 -24.24 0.58 18.03
CA THR A 568 -23.99 1.97 17.65
C THR A 568 -23.11 2.64 18.71
N ILE A 569 -21.97 3.16 18.27
CA ILE A 569 -21.03 3.91 19.13
C ILE A 569 -21.53 5.35 19.30
N LEU A 570 -22.11 5.94 18.25
CA LEU A 570 -22.63 7.30 18.28
C LEU A 570 -23.92 7.41 17.44
N PRO A 571 -25.06 7.86 18.00
CA PRO A 571 -25.33 7.93 19.44
C PRO A 571 -25.42 6.52 20.04
N TRP A 572 -24.88 6.31 21.24
CA TRP A 572 -24.99 5.03 21.94
C TRP A 572 -26.24 4.96 22.81
N ASP A 573 -26.74 3.74 23.07
CA ASP A 573 -27.95 3.49 23.87
C ASP A 573 -27.66 3.61 25.37
N ARG A 574 -27.74 4.84 25.86
CA ARG A 574 -27.53 5.15 27.28
C ARG A 574 -28.56 4.49 28.19
N GLU A 575 -29.81 4.40 27.74
CA GLU A 575 -30.90 3.90 28.58
C GLU A 575 -30.75 2.40 28.84
N ALA A 576 -30.44 1.61 27.80
CA ALA A 576 -30.20 0.18 27.94
C ALA A 576 -28.99 -0.12 28.84
N VAL A 577 -27.89 0.61 28.65
CA VAL A 577 -26.68 0.46 29.48
C VAL A 577 -26.96 0.78 30.94
N VAL A 578 -27.58 1.93 31.23
CA VAL A 578 -27.90 2.34 32.61
C VAL A 578 -28.85 1.33 33.27
N LYS A 579 -29.87 0.85 32.55
CA LYS A 579 -30.80 -0.16 33.05
C LYS A 579 -30.08 -1.46 33.41
N SER A 580 -29.19 -1.93 32.53
CA SER A 580 -28.39 -3.14 32.74
C SER A 580 -27.48 -3.00 33.96
N VAL A 581 -26.71 -1.90 34.05
CA VAL A 581 -25.78 -1.69 35.17
C VAL A 581 -26.52 -1.50 36.50
N LYS A 582 -27.68 -0.84 36.51
CA LYS A 582 -28.50 -0.74 37.74
C LYS A 582 -29.04 -2.09 38.20
N LYS A 583 -29.30 -3.01 37.27
CA LYS A 583 -29.75 -4.37 37.56
C LYS A 583 -28.64 -5.20 38.21
N THR A 584 -27.43 -5.15 37.66
CA THR A 584 -26.31 -6.01 38.11
C THR A 584 -25.43 -5.37 39.18
N GLY A 585 -25.45 -4.04 39.27
CA GLY A 585 -24.61 -3.25 40.17
C GLY A 585 -23.12 -3.26 39.82
N ARG A 586 -22.69 -3.91 38.74
CA ARG A 586 -21.27 -4.01 38.34
C ARG A 586 -21.13 -3.87 36.83
N CYS A 587 -20.07 -3.21 36.37
CA CYS A 587 -19.89 -2.91 34.95
C CYS A 587 -18.45 -3.17 34.50
N ILE A 588 -18.31 -3.85 33.36
CA ILE A 588 -17.08 -4.06 32.62
C ILE A 588 -17.29 -3.57 31.20
N ILE A 589 -16.35 -2.79 30.67
CA ILE A 589 -16.36 -2.34 29.28
C ILE A 589 -15.17 -2.96 28.55
N ALA A 590 -15.41 -3.62 27.42
CA ALA A 590 -14.38 -4.28 26.65
C ALA A 590 -14.37 -3.87 25.18
N HIS A 591 -13.21 -3.50 24.65
CA HIS A 591 -13.03 -3.11 23.25
C HIS A 591 -11.58 -3.28 22.77
N GLU A 592 -11.37 -3.60 21.49
CA GLU A 592 -10.03 -3.87 20.94
C GLU A 592 -9.12 -2.62 20.88
N ALA A 593 -9.70 -1.42 20.82
CA ALA A 593 -8.97 -0.16 20.81
C ALA A 593 -8.13 0.06 22.09
N PRO A 594 -7.08 0.90 22.06
CA PRO A 594 -6.28 1.26 23.23
C PRO A 594 -7.09 1.77 24.43
N MET A 595 -6.51 1.63 25.63
CA MET A 595 -7.17 2.01 26.89
C MET A 595 -7.37 3.53 27.00
N THR A 596 -6.32 4.29 26.73
CA THR A 596 -6.30 5.74 26.89
C THR A 596 -7.16 6.39 25.81
N ASN A 597 -8.15 7.18 26.25
CA ASN A 597 -9.12 7.86 25.38
C ASN A 597 -9.95 6.95 24.45
N GLY A 598 -9.92 5.62 24.65
CA GLY A 598 -10.84 4.71 24.00
C GLY A 598 -12.29 5.01 24.41
N PHE A 599 -13.27 4.62 23.57
CA PHE A 599 -14.68 4.94 23.81
C PHE A 599 -15.22 4.39 25.15
N GLY A 600 -14.59 3.33 25.69
CA GLY A 600 -14.90 2.85 27.03
C GLY A 600 -14.65 3.85 28.16
N ALA A 601 -13.84 4.90 27.95
CA ALA A 601 -13.68 5.98 28.92
C ALA A 601 -14.97 6.82 29.06
N GLU A 602 -15.61 7.17 27.93
CA GLU A 602 -16.89 7.91 27.92
C GLU A 602 -18.00 7.09 28.59
N LEU A 603 -18.10 5.81 28.23
CA LEU A 603 -19.05 4.88 28.85
C LEU A 603 -18.82 4.76 30.37
N ALA A 604 -17.57 4.59 30.81
CA ALA A 604 -17.26 4.47 32.23
C ALA A 604 -17.62 5.74 33.02
N ALA A 605 -17.29 6.92 32.48
CA ALA A 605 -17.65 8.20 33.09
C ALA A 605 -19.17 8.35 33.19
N LYS A 606 -19.89 7.96 32.14
CA LYS A 606 -21.35 8.11 32.11
C LYS A 606 -22.07 7.10 33.01
N VAL A 607 -21.61 5.85 33.02
CA VAL A 607 -22.09 4.82 33.95
C VAL A 607 -21.85 5.26 35.39
N GLN A 608 -20.67 5.79 35.72
CA GLN A 608 -20.42 6.33 37.06
C GLN A 608 -21.45 7.40 37.42
N ALA A 609 -21.67 8.37 36.55
CA ALA A 609 -22.54 9.51 36.85
C ALA A 609 -24.01 9.10 37.05
N ASP A 610 -24.48 8.13 36.26
CA ASP A 610 -25.90 7.79 36.20
C ASP A 610 -26.29 6.58 37.07
N CYS A 611 -25.30 5.78 37.46
CA CYS A 611 -25.46 4.57 38.26
C CYS A 611 -24.69 4.65 39.58
N PHE A 612 -24.20 5.83 40.00
CA PHE A 612 -23.33 6.01 41.17
C PHE A 612 -23.80 5.23 42.42
N LEU A 613 -25.09 5.34 42.77
CA LEU A 613 -25.68 4.67 43.94
C LEU A 613 -25.93 3.17 43.76
N SER A 614 -25.82 2.66 42.54
CA SER A 614 -26.02 1.24 42.22
C SER A 614 -24.71 0.48 42.04
N LEU A 615 -23.57 1.17 41.93
CA LEU A 615 -22.26 0.53 41.68
C LEU A 615 -21.71 -0.12 42.95
N LEU A 616 -21.56 -1.44 42.90
CA LEU A 616 -20.98 -2.29 43.94
C LEU A 616 -19.45 -2.44 43.79
N ALA A 617 -18.91 -2.14 42.61
CA ALA A 617 -17.50 -2.18 42.29
C ALA A 617 -17.14 -1.06 41.30
N PRO A 618 -15.87 -0.63 41.21
CA PRO A 618 -15.41 0.28 40.18
C PRO A 618 -15.71 -0.27 38.77
N VAL A 619 -16.07 0.61 37.84
CA VAL A 619 -16.25 0.21 36.44
C VAL A 619 -14.90 -0.24 35.87
N SER A 620 -14.82 -1.51 35.48
CA SER A 620 -13.60 -2.09 34.91
C SER A 620 -13.54 -1.90 33.40
N ARG A 621 -12.33 -1.76 32.85
CA ARG A 621 -12.11 -1.63 31.40
C ARG A 621 -11.07 -2.65 30.94
N VAL A 622 -11.41 -3.45 29.95
CA VAL A 622 -10.54 -4.50 29.38
C VAL A 622 -10.32 -4.22 27.90
N THR A 623 -9.18 -3.63 27.57
CA THR A 623 -8.95 -3.02 26.26
C THR A 623 -7.67 -3.52 25.57
N GLY A 624 -7.41 -3.06 24.35
CA GLY A 624 -6.04 -3.05 23.83
C GLY A 624 -5.10 -2.25 24.75
N PHE A 625 -3.80 -2.53 24.68
CA PHE A 625 -2.81 -1.75 25.43
C PHE A 625 -2.54 -0.39 24.78
N ASP A 626 -1.95 0.54 25.54
CA ASP A 626 -1.55 1.86 25.03
C ASP A 626 -0.25 1.78 24.24
N THR A 627 -0.31 1.02 23.15
CA THR A 627 0.75 0.87 22.15
C THR A 627 0.12 0.90 20.75
N PRO A 628 0.91 1.16 19.69
CA PRO A 628 0.48 0.78 18.35
C PRO A 628 0.12 -0.71 18.29
N PHE A 629 -0.79 -1.07 17.39
CA PHE A 629 -1.22 -2.46 17.22
C PHE A 629 -0.05 -3.32 16.70
N PRO A 630 0.36 -4.39 17.42
CA PRO A 630 1.54 -5.17 17.05
C PRO A 630 1.24 -6.26 16.02
N LEU A 631 2.25 -6.63 15.22
CA LEU A 631 2.15 -7.77 14.28
C LEU A 631 2.29 -9.12 15.00
N ALA A 632 3.46 -9.41 15.58
CA ALA A 632 3.75 -10.72 16.17
C ALA A 632 3.14 -10.93 17.57
N TRP A 633 2.75 -9.84 18.24
CA TRP A 633 2.27 -9.85 19.63
C TRP A 633 0.75 -9.66 19.73
N GLU A 634 0.03 -9.81 18.62
CA GLU A 634 -1.41 -9.54 18.54
C GLU A 634 -2.20 -10.34 19.59
N GLU A 635 -1.90 -11.63 19.77
CA GLU A 635 -2.59 -12.50 20.73
C GLU A 635 -2.48 -12.03 22.20
N PHE A 636 -1.35 -11.40 22.54
CA PHE A 636 -1.13 -10.80 23.86
C PHE A 636 -1.80 -9.42 23.98
N TYR A 637 -1.82 -8.66 22.88
CA TYR A 637 -2.35 -7.30 22.84
C TYR A 637 -3.87 -7.24 22.97
N VAL A 638 -4.59 -8.08 22.22
CA VAL A 638 -6.06 -8.02 22.17
C VAL A 638 -6.67 -8.41 23.52
N PRO A 639 -7.80 -7.80 23.92
CA PRO A 639 -8.53 -8.16 25.13
C PRO A 639 -9.23 -9.52 24.96
N ASN A 640 -8.46 -10.59 25.06
CA ASN A 640 -8.96 -11.95 24.88
C ASN A 640 -9.90 -12.40 26.02
N LYS A 641 -10.58 -13.54 25.82
CA LYS A 641 -11.54 -14.11 26.77
C LYS A 641 -10.97 -14.34 28.18
N HIS A 642 -9.67 -14.63 28.31
CA HIS A 642 -9.04 -14.86 29.61
C HIS A 642 -8.91 -13.56 30.40
N ARG A 643 -8.44 -12.49 29.75
CA ARG A 643 -8.39 -11.15 30.35
C ARG A 643 -9.77 -10.64 30.77
N VAL A 644 -10.79 -10.92 29.96
CA VAL A 644 -12.18 -10.56 30.30
C VAL A 644 -12.70 -11.41 31.46
N ALA A 645 -12.46 -12.73 31.48
CA ALA A 645 -12.87 -13.59 32.58
C ALA A 645 -12.21 -13.21 33.91
N ASP A 646 -10.93 -12.86 33.90
CA ASP A 646 -10.23 -12.37 35.10
C ASP A 646 -10.81 -11.04 35.58
N ALA A 647 -11.16 -10.13 34.67
CA ALA A 647 -11.85 -8.89 35.04
C ALA A 647 -13.22 -9.16 35.65
N ILE A 648 -13.98 -10.15 35.15
CA ILE A 648 -15.25 -10.57 35.76
C ILE A 648 -15.04 -11.01 37.21
N ARG A 649 -14.11 -11.96 37.43
CA ARG A 649 -13.80 -12.46 38.79
C ARG A 649 -13.40 -11.34 39.72
N ASN A 650 -12.50 -10.45 39.27
CA ASN A 650 -12.01 -9.34 40.09
C ASN A 650 -13.12 -8.33 40.42
N THR A 651 -14.04 -8.07 39.48
CA THR A 651 -15.15 -7.12 39.69
C THR A 651 -16.21 -7.69 40.63
N VAL A 652 -16.49 -9.00 40.55
CA VAL A 652 -17.44 -9.68 41.43
C VAL A 652 -16.91 -9.80 42.86
N ASN A 653 -15.60 -10.00 43.02
CA ASN A 653 -14.93 -10.16 44.32
C ASN A 653 -14.43 -8.86 44.96
N PHE A 654 -14.71 -7.69 44.37
CA PHE A 654 -14.36 -6.37 44.93
C PHE A 654 -15.12 -6.14 46.24
#